data_AF-B7PXZ3-F1
#
_entry.id   AF-B7PXZ3-F1
#
_cell.length_a   1.000
_cell.length_b   1.000
_cell.length_c   1.000
_cell.angle_alpha   90.00
_cell.angle_beta   90.00
_cell.angle_gamma   90.00
#
_symmetry.space_group_name_H-M   'P 1'
#
loop_
_entity.id
_entity.type
_entity.pdbx_description
1 polymer ?
#
loop_
_entity_poly.entity_id
_entity_poly.type
_entity_poly.pdbx_seq_one_letter_code
_entity_poly.pdbx_strand_id
1 'polypeptide(L)'
;MSLFKVREWWSTHCGSDENFDTSCLCIGNADNNPAKTNQILVGSHSGVLRVYQPSCNMEEDGTFEGYKPDHLLLECQMSQAVLQVSLGKFVSGSDKVYIALLHPRKLSVYSITGNAGDAEPGTQYHLSLMYEHNLQYSSFSLVKGTFGGVKDREFVCVQSVDGALSFFEQGSFAFTRFLPEFLLPGPFAYVSKTDSFVTVNTAFHFESYRFQTLAVATEAAKRPADDADVIPKGKRIVADWSVSIGEEAMDITVADFSNAPTLILVLGERTLFAFKPSGELHFLKMLDYSSACLFPYPSANEGSIMLLMATQRSTLLVYQDTTLKWAAQLTFAPVAVARATIQSIEGAVVALSDEGQLQCCYLGTDPSLFVAQAPESRDFSFRETEEELKTLEKLIKSATESEPVSLFFWAEGELKIKVITSTVSELDDGVYSDDGDTLVPSVIVKVHLETSTPLHDVHVVVQVARPLVALNGDFTLSSLLDYHQMAFTVKQAGDALPSSLELKVVAVYQSKGGASKVAQASLHLPLTLVAQPCMAEKTSEHKLTIETNKPAVPSNELFSDFVSDINSQTVGMQFLHGPQVSILVSRSSRKYYRIQSDSFAALWLPTMELIRRLHQYYKRSVNGEALKYSFSSNLPLQEYFDIIDKYFEVRQRGMELEEHLGQRAAQFRVVQKCVLTKLKDKTPTPLNNFDSLLEVTQRELLSLANQQMEACKAHENVISMLSSASQLILLLLKLKVQMNSADFKIFQAAFAVDLNSSIKEGWEEKLEAALCHLLQTGLRNLDEEPPPVPTELVPLKDVARLKTLIAVTFERLLDGAQLSLD
;
A
#
# COMPACT_ATOMS: atom_id res chain seq x y z
N MET A 1 2.24 27.86 -26.07
CA MET A 1 2.05 28.18 -24.63
C MET A 1 3.36 28.72 -24.06
N SER A 2 3.47 30.01 -23.69
CA SER A 2 4.70 30.61 -23.12
C SER A 2 4.56 31.06 -21.65
N LEU A 3 3.35 31.34 -21.17
CA LEU A 3 3.12 31.78 -19.79
C LEU A 3 3.66 30.77 -18.76
N PHE A 4 4.36 31.29 -17.74
CA PHE A 4 5.00 30.52 -16.66
C PHE A 4 6.02 29.48 -17.16
N LYS A 5 6.60 29.69 -18.34
CA LYS A 5 7.75 28.94 -18.83
C LYS A 5 8.92 29.90 -19.07
N VAL A 6 10.11 29.43 -18.74
CA VAL A 6 11.33 30.11 -19.10
C VAL A 6 11.57 29.87 -20.60
N ARG A 7 11.80 30.95 -21.35
CA ARG A 7 12.08 30.92 -22.77
C ARG A 7 13.57 31.00 -23.00
N GLU A 8 14.05 30.09 -23.82
CA GLU A 8 15.44 30.01 -24.21
C GLU A 8 15.79 31.16 -25.14
N TRP A 9 16.87 31.86 -24.81
CA TRP A 9 17.49 32.85 -25.69
C TRP A 9 18.80 32.33 -26.28
N TRP A 10 19.61 31.66 -25.46
CA TRP A 10 20.85 31.00 -25.87
C TRP A 10 21.09 29.79 -24.98
N SER A 11 21.61 28.70 -25.53
CA SER A 11 22.00 27.52 -24.75
C SER A 11 23.24 26.86 -25.33
N THR A 12 23.99 26.18 -24.46
CA THR A 12 25.11 25.32 -24.86
C THR A 12 25.34 24.25 -23.81
N HIS A 13 26.13 23.23 -24.15
CA HIS A 13 26.55 22.19 -23.22
C HIS A 13 28.06 22.34 -22.96
N CYS A 14 28.44 22.57 -21.71
CA CYS A 14 29.81 22.74 -21.28
C CYS A 14 30.51 21.39 -21.12
N GLY A 15 31.25 20.95 -22.15
CA GLY A 15 32.06 19.73 -22.11
C GLY A 15 31.23 18.43 -22.18
N SER A 16 31.86 17.31 -21.84
CA SER A 16 31.23 15.98 -21.78
C SER A 16 31.69 15.27 -20.50
N ASP A 17 30.76 14.77 -19.69
CA ASP A 17 31.03 14.13 -18.39
C ASP A 17 31.84 15.03 -17.41
N GLU A 18 31.50 16.32 -17.37
CA GLU A 18 32.06 17.29 -16.42
C GLU A 18 31.05 17.58 -15.29
N ASN A 19 31.56 17.94 -14.11
CA ASN A 19 30.73 18.29 -12.95
C ASN A 19 30.91 19.76 -12.57
N PHE A 20 29.81 20.40 -12.17
CA PHE A 20 29.76 21.80 -11.78
C PHE A 20 29.03 22.00 -10.44
N ASP A 21 29.43 23.03 -9.69
CA ASP A 21 28.81 23.44 -8.42
C ASP A 21 28.24 24.88 -8.48
N THR A 22 27.82 25.41 -7.33
CA THR A 22 27.26 26.77 -7.20
C THR A 22 28.30 27.87 -7.52
N SER A 23 29.57 27.59 -7.27
CA SER A 23 30.71 28.50 -7.34
C SER A 23 31.45 28.45 -8.68
N CYS A 24 31.07 27.52 -9.56
CA CYS A 24 31.58 27.36 -10.92
C CYS A 24 31.13 28.45 -11.90
N LEU A 25 30.02 29.15 -11.63
CA LEU A 25 29.46 30.19 -12.50
C LEU A 25 29.81 31.59 -12.00
N CYS A 26 30.44 32.41 -12.86
CA CYS A 26 30.70 33.81 -12.57
C CYS A 26 30.34 34.68 -13.78
N ILE A 27 29.78 35.86 -13.54
CA ILE A 27 29.33 36.78 -14.59
C ILE A 27 29.93 38.17 -14.35
N GLY A 28 30.53 38.75 -15.38
CA GLY A 28 31.06 40.11 -15.34
C GLY A 28 31.91 40.46 -16.54
N ASN A 29 32.42 41.69 -16.56
CA ASN A 29 33.27 42.21 -17.63
C ASN A 29 34.73 41.77 -17.44
N ALA A 30 35.08 40.55 -17.87
CA ALA A 30 36.41 39.97 -17.63
C ALA A 30 37.48 40.46 -18.64
N ASP A 31 37.09 40.80 -19.86
CA ASP A 31 37.98 41.38 -20.88
C ASP A 31 38.21 42.89 -20.72
N ASN A 32 37.54 43.53 -19.75
CA ASN A 32 37.58 44.96 -19.49
C ASN A 32 37.17 45.82 -20.70
N ASN A 33 36.27 45.32 -21.53
CA ASN A 33 35.79 46.05 -22.70
C ASN A 33 35.06 47.34 -22.27
N PRO A 34 35.34 48.51 -22.89
CA PRO A 34 34.66 49.78 -22.58
C PRO A 34 33.15 49.73 -22.76
N ALA A 35 32.62 48.81 -23.58
CA ALA A 35 31.18 48.59 -23.75
C ALA A 35 30.50 47.96 -22.52
N LYS A 36 31.26 47.50 -21.52
CA LYS A 36 30.78 46.91 -20.26
C LYS A 36 29.79 45.75 -20.44
N THR A 37 29.91 44.96 -21.50
CA THR A 37 29.11 43.76 -21.68
C THR A 37 29.59 42.66 -20.72
N ASN A 38 28.66 41.95 -20.08
CA ASN A 38 29.04 40.83 -19.21
C ASN A 38 29.36 39.58 -20.03
N GLN A 39 30.42 38.90 -19.62
CA GLN A 39 30.83 37.58 -20.08
C GLN A 39 30.38 36.54 -19.07
N ILE A 40 30.15 35.33 -19.55
CA ILE A 40 29.80 34.18 -18.71
C ILE A 40 31.05 33.32 -18.57
N LEU A 41 31.54 33.19 -17.34
CA LEU A 41 32.69 32.37 -17.00
C LEU A 41 32.19 31.09 -16.32
N VAL A 42 32.65 29.95 -16.82
CA VAL A 42 32.33 28.64 -16.27
C VAL A 42 33.63 27.91 -15.99
N GLY A 43 33.86 27.58 -14.72
CA GLY A 43 34.95 26.73 -14.27
C GLY A 43 34.45 25.32 -14.00
N SER A 44 35.15 24.32 -14.52
CA SER A 44 34.81 22.91 -14.34
C SER A 44 35.70 22.25 -13.29
N HIS A 45 35.16 21.28 -12.55
CA HIS A 45 35.95 20.43 -11.67
C HIS A 45 36.95 19.54 -12.43
N SER A 46 36.79 19.36 -13.74
CA SER A 46 37.77 18.72 -14.63
C SER A 46 38.97 19.64 -14.96
N GLY A 47 38.94 20.89 -14.48
CA GLY A 47 40.02 21.86 -14.66
C GLY A 47 39.89 22.73 -15.91
N VAL A 48 38.76 22.71 -16.61
CA VAL A 48 38.55 23.56 -17.79
C VAL A 48 37.95 24.90 -17.38
N LEU A 49 38.51 26.01 -17.86
CA LEU A 49 37.90 27.34 -17.79
C LEU A 49 37.36 27.71 -19.16
N ARG A 50 36.08 28.08 -19.23
CA ARG A 50 35.41 28.56 -20.44
C ARG A 50 34.87 29.97 -20.23
N VAL A 51 35.06 30.84 -21.23
CA VAL A 51 34.48 32.19 -21.23
C VAL A 51 33.64 32.37 -22.47
N TYR A 52 32.36 32.62 -22.26
CA TYR A 52 31.38 32.82 -23.32
C TYR A 52 30.96 34.28 -23.42
N GLN A 53 30.76 34.71 -24.66
CA GLN A 53 30.08 35.95 -25.03
C GLN A 53 28.95 35.58 -25.99
N PRO A 54 27.75 35.27 -25.48
CA PRO A 54 26.62 34.91 -26.34
C PRO A 54 26.21 36.06 -27.26
N SER A 55 25.92 35.72 -28.52
CA SER A 55 25.32 36.65 -29.49
C SER A 55 24.26 35.93 -30.33
N CYS A 56 22.99 36.27 -30.15
CA CYS A 56 21.90 35.64 -30.90
C CYS A 56 21.12 36.69 -31.70
N ASN A 57 20.94 36.44 -32.99
CA ASN A 57 19.99 37.16 -33.83
C ASN A 57 18.65 36.40 -33.86
N MET A 58 17.54 37.12 -34.02
CA MET A 58 16.24 36.50 -34.29
C MET A 58 16.17 36.10 -35.76
N GLU A 59 15.82 34.83 -36.02
CA GLU A 59 15.49 34.33 -37.35
C GLU A 59 14.09 34.78 -37.78
N GLU A 60 13.78 34.72 -39.08
CA GLU A 60 12.49 35.14 -39.65
C GLU A 60 11.29 34.36 -39.09
N ASP A 61 11.52 33.14 -38.56
CA ASP A 61 10.52 32.26 -37.94
C ASP A 61 10.26 32.55 -36.45
N GLY A 62 10.93 33.57 -35.87
CA GLY A 62 10.78 33.95 -34.46
C GLY A 62 11.54 33.06 -33.47
N THR A 63 12.37 32.14 -33.96
CA THR A 63 13.37 31.36 -33.21
C THR A 63 14.68 32.15 -33.07
N PHE A 64 15.39 31.96 -31.96
CA PHE A 64 16.74 32.50 -31.80
C PHE A 64 17.75 31.51 -32.39
N GLU A 65 18.75 32.02 -33.11
CA GLU A 65 19.87 31.20 -33.58
C GLU A 65 20.56 30.51 -32.38
N GLY A 66 20.85 29.21 -32.51
CA GLY A 66 21.52 28.42 -31.48
C GLY A 66 23.00 28.78 -31.26
N TYR A 67 23.70 27.95 -30.50
CA TYR A 67 25.14 28.12 -30.23
C TYR A 67 25.98 28.17 -31.52
N LYS A 68 26.82 29.20 -31.66
CA LYS A 68 27.86 29.32 -32.69
C LYS A 68 29.24 29.23 -32.03
N PRO A 69 30.26 28.67 -32.70
CA PRO A 69 31.62 28.57 -32.15
C PRO A 69 32.22 29.91 -31.71
N ASP A 70 31.89 31.00 -32.42
CA ASP A 70 32.39 32.36 -32.11
C ASP A 70 31.89 32.90 -30.76
N HIS A 71 30.87 32.28 -30.16
CA HIS A 71 30.36 32.64 -28.84
C HIS A 71 31.30 32.21 -27.71
N LEU A 72 32.21 31.27 -27.97
CA LEU A 72 33.26 30.85 -27.03
C LEU A 72 34.51 31.70 -27.27
N LEU A 73 34.80 32.62 -26.33
CA LEU A 73 35.94 33.51 -26.44
C LEU A 73 37.26 32.80 -26.12
N LEU A 74 37.24 31.97 -25.06
CA LEU A 74 38.39 31.18 -24.67
C LEU A 74 37.95 29.88 -23.98
N GLU A 75 38.73 28.84 -24.23
CA GLU A 75 38.70 27.58 -23.50
C GLU A 75 40.14 27.22 -23.13
N CYS A 76 40.40 27.03 -21.84
CA CYS A 76 41.73 26.77 -21.32
C CYS A 76 41.70 25.61 -20.32
N GLN A 77 42.44 24.55 -20.61
CA GLN A 77 42.65 23.44 -19.68
C GLN A 77 43.70 23.81 -18.63
N MET A 78 43.30 23.82 -17.37
CA MET A 78 44.17 23.99 -16.22
C MET A 78 44.69 22.63 -15.74
N SER A 79 45.81 22.66 -15.01
CA SER A 79 46.44 21.47 -14.44
C SER A 79 45.68 20.83 -13.26
N GLN A 80 44.75 21.57 -12.65
CA GLN A 80 44.00 21.16 -11.46
C GLN A 80 42.53 21.55 -11.60
N ALA A 81 41.66 20.86 -10.87
CA ALA A 81 40.23 21.18 -10.75
C ALA A 81 40.00 22.65 -10.40
N VAL A 82 38.98 23.27 -11.01
CA VAL A 82 38.52 24.61 -10.62
C VAL A 82 37.37 24.43 -9.64
N LEU A 83 37.57 24.87 -8.39
CA LEU A 83 36.56 24.82 -7.33
C LEU A 83 35.67 26.06 -7.35
N GLN A 84 36.23 27.23 -7.62
CA GLN A 84 35.48 28.48 -7.67
C GLN A 84 36.11 29.47 -8.64
N VAL A 85 35.26 30.21 -9.35
CA VAL A 85 35.65 31.31 -10.25
C VAL A 85 35.16 32.62 -9.66
N SER A 86 36.04 33.63 -9.58
CA SER A 86 35.66 34.96 -9.10
C SER A 86 36.30 36.06 -9.94
N LEU A 87 35.57 37.15 -10.15
CA LEU A 87 36.04 38.33 -10.86
C LEU A 87 36.28 39.48 -9.88
N GLY A 88 37.42 40.15 -9.98
CA GLY A 88 37.74 41.23 -9.05
C GLY A 88 39.01 42.02 -9.34
N LYS A 89 39.24 43.06 -8.53
CA LYS A 89 40.42 43.95 -8.63
C LYS A 89 41.60 43.38 -7.82
N PHE A 90 42.19 42.32 -8.35
CA PHE A 90 43.18 41.51 -7.63
C PHE A 90 44.65 41.90 -7.84
N VAL A 91 44.96 42.91 -8.66
CA VAL A 91 46.35 43.35 -8.94
C VAL A 91 46.59 44.77 -8.42
N SER A 92 47.74 44.99 -7.78
CA SER A 92 48.12 46.30 -7.24
C SER A 92 48.35 47.32 -8.35
N GLY A 93 47.77 48.50 -8.22
CA GLY A 93 48.04 49.63 -9.12
C GLY A 93 47.30 49.59 -10.47
N SER A 94 46.41 48.62 -10.67
CA SER A 94 45.53 48.50 -11.84
C SER A 94 44.07 48.54 -11.41
N ASP A 95 43.24 49.30 -12.12
CA ASP A 95 41.79 49.35 -11.88
C ASP A 95 41.01 48.29 -12.69
N LYS A 96 41.74 47.43 -13.42
CA LYS A 96 41.17 46.37 -14.25
C LYS A 96 40.63 45.22 -13.39
N VAL A 97 39.64 44.52 -13.95
CA VAL A 97 39.09 43.27 -13.43
C VAL A 97 39.95 42.11 -13.90
N TYR A 98 40.24 41.20 -12.98
CA TYR A 98 41.02 39.99 -13.17
C TYR A 98 40.21 38.78 -12.73
N ILE A 99 40.58 37.60 -13.23
CA ILE A 99 39.96 36.32 -12.87
C ILE A 99 40.79 35.66 -11.77
N ALA A 100 40.18 35.37 -10.64
CA ALA A 100 40.75 34.48 -9.63
C ALA A 100 40.14 33.08 -9.79
N LEU A 101 41.00 32.08 -9.93
CA LEU A 101 40.64 30.66 -9.92
C LEU A 101 41.13 30.02 -8.64
N LEU A 102 40.21 29.40 -7.90
CA LEU A 102 40.53 28.56 -6.75
C LEU A 102 40.69 27.11 -7.19
N HIS A 103 41.85 26.54 -6.89
CA HIS A 103 42.14 25.12 -7.02
C HIS A 103 42.39 24.50 -5.64
N PRO A 104 42.30 23.17 -5.47
CA PRO A 104 42.42 22.53 -4.16
C PRO A 104 43.64 22.92 -3.32
N ARG A 105 44.78 23.23 -3.97
CA ARG A 105 46.04 23.61 -3.29
C ARG A 105 46.65 24.91 -3.79
N LYS A 106 45.92 25.69 -4.59
CA LYS A 106 46.49 26.82 -5.31
C LYS A 106 45.44 27.88 -5.63
N LEU A 107 45.83 29.14 -5.49
CA LEU A 107 45.05 30.29 -5.95
C LEU A 107 45.80 30.95 -7.10
N SER A 108 45.17 31.02 -8.27
CA SER A 108 45.78 31.56 -9.49
C SER A 108 45.00 32.78 -9.96
N VAL A 109 45.70 33.88 -10.27
CA VAL A 109 45.07 35.10 -10.79
C VAL A 109 45.50 35.34 -12.23
N TYR A 110 44.53 35.45 -13.12
CA TYR A 110 44.72 35.59 -14.56
C TYR A 110 44.14 36.90 -15.10
N SER A 111 44.71 37.37 -16.20
CA SER A 111 44.17 38.46 -17.02
C SER A 111 43.84 37.94 -18.41
N ILE A 112 42.64 38.28 -18.91
CA ILE A 112 42.26 38.06 -20.30
C ILE A 112 42.65 39.29 -21.11
N THR A 113 43.28 39.07 -22.26
CA THR A 113 43.55 40.12 -23.25
C THR A 113 43.12 39.64 -24.64
N GLY A 114 42.28 40.41 -25.32
CA GLY A 114 41.90 40.17 -26.72
C GLY A 114 42.77 40.97 -27.67
N ASN A 115 43.44 40.30 -28.61
CA ASN A 115 44.17 40.93 -29.71
C ASN A 115 43.34 40.84 -31.00
N ALA A 116 42.99 41.97 -31.61
CA ALA A 116 42.25 41.99 -32.88
C ALA A 116 43.16 41.48 -34.02
N GLY A 117 42.70 40.48 -34.76
CA GLY A 117 43.36 39.98 -35.97
C GLY A 117 42.79 40.62 -37.25
N ASP A 118 43.60 40.70 -38.31
CA ASP A 118 43.24 41.33 -39.60
C ASP A 118 42.42 40.44 -40.57
N ALA A 119 41.85 39.31 -40.13
CA ALA A 119 41.07 38.40 -40.98
C ALA A 119 39.69 38.03 -40.37
N GLU A 120 38.74 37.64 -41.23
CA GLU A 120 37.30 37.51 -40.92
C GLU A 120 36.90 36.58 -39.75
N PRO A 121 37.70 35.60 -39.27
CA PRO A 121 37.46 34.98 -37.96
C PRO A 121 38.38 35.58 -36.87
N GLY A 122 37.88 36.64 -36.23
CA GLY A 122 37.86 36.80 -34.76
C GLY A 122 39.13 37.24 -34.03
N THR A 123 38.97 38.27 -33.18
CA THR A 123 39.88 38.64 -32.08
C THR A 123 40.32 37.39 -31.29
N GLN A 124 41.63 37.14 -31.17
CA GLN A 124 42.15 36.04 -30.37
C GLN A 124 42.29 36.47 -28.90
N TYR A 125 41.68 35.73 -27.98
CA TYR A 125 41.82 35.94 -26.55
C TYR A 125 42.92 35.07 -25.97
N HIS A 126 43.83 35.67 -25.21
CA HIS A 126 44.87 34.97 -24.48
C HIS A 126 44.70 35.16 -22.97
N LEU A 127 44.89 34.07 -22.23
CA LEU A 127 44.85 34.06 -20.77
C LEU A 127 46.28 34.14 -20.23
N SER A 128 46.62 35.23 -19.55
CA SER A 128 47.94 35.46 -18.98
C SER A 128 47.92 35.33 -17.46
N LEU A 129 48.81 34.51 -16.89
CA LEU A 129 48.96 34.35 -15.43
C LEU A 129 49.69 35.57 -14.85
N MET A 130 49.07 36.25 -13.88
CA MET A 130 49.66 37.42 -13.22
C MET A 130 50.48 37.02 -12.00
N TYR A 131 49.89 36.24 -11.10
CA TYR A 131 50.56 35.67 -9.94
C TYR A 131 49.81 34.45 -9.42
N GLU A 132 50.46 33.74 -8.51
CA GLU A 132 50.00 32.48 -7.98
C GLU A 132 50.40 32.32 -6.52
N HIS A 133 49.48 31.80 -5.72
CA HIS A 133 49.72 31.46 -4.32
C HIS A 133 49.56 29.96 -4.11
N ASN A 134 50.57 29.34 -3.50
CA ASN A 134 50.49 27.96 -3.03
C ASN A 134 49.81 27.91 -1.67
N LEU A 135 48.75 27.09 -1.55
CA LEU A 135 47.96 26.96 -0.34
C LEU A 135 48.50 25.83 0.54
N GLN A 136 48.74 26.12 1.82
CA GLN A 136 49.23 25.13 2.79
C GLN A 136 48.15 24.08 3.14
N TYR A 137 46.88 24.47 3.07
CA TYR A 137 45.71 23.65 3.40
C TYR A 137 44.87 23.42 2.15
N SER A 138 44.01 22.40 2.16
CA SER A 138 43.09 22.14 1.06
C SER A 138 41.97 23.18 1.08
N SER A 139 41.77 23.92 -0.01
CA SER A 139 40.74 24.96 -0.07
C SER A 139 39.33 24.38 -0.23
N PHE A 140 38.35 25.10 0.29
CA PHE A 140 36.92 24.85 0.11
C PHE A 140 36.26 26.00 -0.67
N SER A 141 36.35 27.23 -0.16
CA SER A 141 35.70 28.41 -0.77
C SER A 141 36.63 29.63 -0.79
N LEU A 142 36.30 30.58 -1.64
CA LEU A 142 36.97 31.86 -1.83
C LEU A 142 35.98 33.00 -1.65
N VAL A 143 36.38 33.98 -0.84
CA VAL A 143 35.64 35.22 -0.63
C VAL A 143 36.54 36.40 -0.97
N LYS A 144 35.99 37.36 -1.71
CA LYS A 144 36.68 38.60 -2.06
C LYS A 144 36.02 39.80 -1.39
N GLY A 145 36.80 40.85 -1.18
CA GLY A 145 36.26 42.12 -0.69
C GLY A 145 37.33 43.14 -0.34
N THR A 146 36.89 44.33 0.03
CA THR A 146 37.71 45.44 0.49
C THR A 146 38.00 45.32 2.00
N PHE A 147 38.74 44.28 2.41
CA PHE A 147 38.99 44.01 3.83
C PHE A 147 39.72 45.18 4.49
N GLY A 148 39.29 45.59 5.69
CA GLY A 148 39.86 46.75 6.39
C GLY A 148 39.44 48.11 5.81
N GLY A 149 38.45 48.14 4.91
CA GLY A 149 37.91 49.38 4.33
C GLY A 149 38.80 50.03 3.26
N VAL A 150 39.69 49.25 2.63
CA VAL A 150 40.57 49.74 1.56
C VAL A 150 39.75 50.13 0.33
N LYS A 151 40.03 51.30 -0.26
CA LYS A 151 39.38 51.77 -1.48
C LYS A 151 40.14 51.27 -2.71
N ASP A 152 39.38 50.87 -3.74
CA ASP A 152 39.87 50.47 -5.07
C ASP A 152 40.81 49.24 -5.10
N ARG A 153 40.81 48.41 -4.05
CA ARG A 153 41.54 47.14 -4.02
C ARG A 153 40.66 46.05 -3.42
N GLU A 154 40.62 44.90 -4.05
CA GLU A 154 39.97 43.71 -3.50
C GLU A 154 41.04 42.72 -3.05
N PHE A 155 40.88 42.25 -1.82
CA PHE A 155 41.66 41.18 -1.22
C PHE A 155 40.87 39.89 -1.24
N VAL A 156 41.58 38.78 -1.04
CA VAL A 156 41.03 37.43 -1.14
C VAL A 156 41.23 36.70 0.18
N CYS A 157 40.18 36.07 0.67
CA CYS A 157 40.21 35.14 1.79
C CYS A 157 39.85 33.75 1.27
N VAL A 158 40.67 32.76 1.58
CA VAL A 158 40.42 31.36 1.24
C VAL A 158 40.09 30.59 2.52
N GLN A 159 38.92 29.97 2.55
CA GLN A 159 38.53 29.04 3.59
C GLN A 159 39.02 27.64 3.21
N SER A 160 39.72 26.96 4.12
CA SER A 160 40.12 25.58 3.95
C SER A 160 39.06 24.60 4.47
N VAL A 161 39.16 23.34 4.03
CA VAL A 161 38.27 22.25 4.46
C VAL A 161 38.38 21.97 5.96
N ASP A 162 39.52 22.29 6.58
CA ASP A 162 39.81 22.14 8.02
C ASP A 162 39.57 23.43 8.83
N GLY A 163 38.96 24.47 8.23
CA GLY A 163 38.50 25.66 8.94
C GLY A 163 39.56 26.75 9.14
N ALA A 164 40.65 26.71 8.38
CA ALA A 164 41.65 27.76 8.30
C ALA A 164 41.25 28.83 7.27
N LEU A 165 41.18 30.08 7.69
CA LEU A 165 40.98 31.26 6.86
C LEU A 165 42.34 31.87 6.52
N SER A 166 42.72 31.81 5.25
CA SER A 166 43.98 32.37 4.74
C SER A 166 43.73 33.65 3.96
N PHE A 167 44.33 34.76 4.41
CA PHE A 167 44.13 36.09 3.85
C PHE A 167 45.28 36.48 2.91
N PHE A 168 44.93 36.98 1.73
CA PHE A 168 45.85 37.40 0.68
C PHE A 168 45.56 38.84 0.27
N GLU A 169 46.56 39.70 0.46
CA GLU A 169 46.58 41.07 -0.04
C GLU A 169 47.17 41.04 -1.46
N GLN A 170 46.32 40.72 -2.44
CA GLN A 170 46.68 40.61 -3.85
C GLN A 170 47.86 39.65 -4.07
N GLY A 171 49.02 40.12 -4.55
CA GLY A 171 50.21 39.31 -4.78
C GLY A 171 50.95 38.87 -3.51
N SER A 172 50.52 39.28 -2.31
CA SER A 172 51.17 38.94 -1.04
C SER A 172 50.25 38.20 -0.07
N PHE A 173 50.80 37.20 0.62
CA PHE A 173 50.12 36.52 1.73
C PHE A 173 50.19 37.38 3.00
N ALA A 174 49.07 37.53 3.70
CA ALA A 174 48.98 38.32 4.92
C ALA A 174 49.09 37.44 6.18
N PHE A 175 48.09 36.60 6.46
CA PHE A 175 48.07 35.71 7.63
C PHE A 175 46.99 34.60 7.49
N THR A 176 47.05 33.59 8.37
CA THR A 176 46.06 32.50 8.45
C THR A 176 45.49 32.39 9.87
N ARG A 177 44.18 32.11 10.03
CA ARG A 177 43.51 31.89 11.32
C ARG A 177 42.56 30.69 11.28
N PHE A 178 42.51 29.92 12.36
CA PHE A 178 41.55 28.83 12.50
C PHE A 178 40.26 29.32 13.18
N LEU A 179 39.12 28.95 12.63
CA LEU A 179 37.82 29.16 13.27
C LEU A 179 37.67 28.26 14.51
N PRO A 180 37.06 28.75 15.59
CA PRO A 180 36.76 27.92 16.76
C PRO A 180 35.66 26.90 16.44
N GLU A 181 35.65 25.76 17.15
CA GLU A 181 34.57 24.75 17.11
C GLU A 181 34.19 24.28 15.69
N PHE A 182 35.19 24.14 14.82
CA PHE A 182 35.02 23.78 13.42
C PHE A 182 35.05 22.26 13.19
N LEU A 183 34.08 21.74 12.46
CA LEU A 183 34.02 20.32 12.05
C LEU A 183 33.89 20.17 10.52
N LEU A 184 32.97 20.91 9.90
CA LEU A 184 32.75 20.95 8.45
C LEU A 184 32.75 22.40 7.94
N PRO A 185 33.22 22.65 6.71
CA PRO A 185 33.15 23.97 6.10
C PRO A 185 31.71 24.29 5.70
N GLY A 186 31.17 25.37 6.25
CA GLY A 186 29.91 25.98 5.79
C GLY A 186 30.17 27.13 4.82
N PRO A 187 29.09 27.67 4.20
CA PRO A 187 29.18 28.85 3.34
C PRO A 187 29.79 30.04 4.09
N PHE A 188 30.49 30.88 3.33
CA PHE A 188 31.32 31.96 3.86
C PHE A 188 31.15 33.21 3.00
N ALA A 189 30.93 34.36 3.64
CA ALA A 189 30.77 35.63 2.92
C ALA A 189 31.37 36.82 3.70
N TYR A 190 31.66 37.91 2.99
CA TYR A 190 32.19 39.14 3.56
C TYR A 190 31.18 40.29 3.44
N VAL A 191 31.00 41.02 4.54
CA VAL A 191 30.11 42.18 4.63
C VAL A 191 30.95 43.45 4.69
N SER A 192 30.97 44.19 3.58
CA SER A 192 31.71 45.44 3.40
C SER A 192 31.40 46.49 4.46
N LYS A 193 30.12 46.69 4.79
CA LYS A 193 29.62 47.74 5.67
C LYS A 193 30.09 47.63 7.12
N THR A 194 30.25 46.39 7.61
CA THR A 194 30.69 46.11 9.00
C THR A 194 32.11 45.55 9.06
N ASP A 195 32.80 45.43 7.91
CA ASP A 195 34.14 44.83 7.79
C ASP A 195 34.23 43.49 8.55
N SER A 196 33.26 42.62 8.27
CA SER A 196 33.05 41.35 9.00
C SER A 196 32.84 40.19 8.05
N PHE A 197 33.33 39.02 8.46
CA PHE A 197 33.12 37.74 7.80
C PHE A 197 32.01 36.98 8.49
N VAL A 198 31.11 36.39 7.72
CA VAL A 198 29.97 35.66 8.24
C VAL A 198 29.99 34.22 7.74
N THR A 199 29.63 33.30 8.64
CA THR A 199 29.59 31.86 8.35
C THR A 199 28.59 31.16 9.25
N VAL A 200 28.23 29.93 8.89
CA VAL A 200 27.40 29.06 9.73
C VAL A 200 28.25 27.88 10.17
N ASN A 201 28.32 27.66 11.49
CA ASN A 201 29.04 26.54 12.06
C ASN A 201 28.18 25.25 12.07
N THR A 202 28.79 24.11 12.37
CA THR A 202 28.10 22.81 12.41
C THR A 202 27.10 22.64 13.56
N ALA A 203 27.09 23.57 14.53
CA ALA A 203 26.08 23.63 15.57
C ALA A 203 24.86 24.50 15.16
N PHE A 204 24.75 24.85 13.87
CA PHE A 204 23.69 25.68 13.29
C PHE A 204 23.63 27.10 13.85
N HIS A 205 24.79 27.63 14.27
CA HIS A 205 24.95 29.02 14.66
C HIS A 205 25.51 29.83 13.49
N PHE A 206 24.79 30.89 13.14
CA PHE A 206 25.23 31.92 12.22
C PHE A 206 26.08 32.94 12.99
N GLU A 207 27.35 33.04 12.63
CA GLU A 207 28.38 33.76 13.36
C GLU A 207 29.03 34.85 12.50
N SER A 208 29.42 35.95 13.15
CA SER A 208 30.13 37.06 12.51
C SER A 208 31.48 37.31 13.18
N TYR A 209 32.53 37.45 12.37
CA TYR A 209 33.91 37.67 12.79
C TYR A 209 34.46 38.94 12.13
N ARG A 210 34.73 39.98 12.92
CA ARG A 210 35.33 41.22 12.41
C ARG A 210 36.75 40.98 11.89
N PHE A 211 37.09 41.58 10.76
CA PHE A 211 38.42 41.45 10.14
C PHE A 211 39.55 41.86 11.09
N GLN A 212 39.38 42.98 11.81
CA GLN A 212 40.37 43.47 12.79
C GLN A 212 40.64 42.45 13.91
N THR A 213 39.60 41.76 14.39
CA THR A 213 39.73 40.72 15.43
C THR A 213 40.53 39.53 14.90
N LEU A 214 40.28 39.11 13.66
CA LEU A 214 41.02 38.02 13.02
C LEU A 214 42.49 38.39 12.76
N ALA A 215 42.75 39.62 12.32
CA ALA A 215 44.11 40.10 12.07
C ALA A 215 44.97 40.16 13.36
N VAL A 216 44.40 40.64 14.47
CA VAL A 216 45.10 40.79 15.75
C VAL A 216 45.20 39.48 16.55
N ALA A 217 44.30 38.52 16.31
CA ALA A 217 44.33 37.23 16.99
C ALA A 217 45.67 36.53 16.75
N THR A 218 46.23 35.91 17.79
CA THR A 218 47.49 35.15 17.69
C THR A 218 47.19 33.66 17.62
N GLU A 219 47.86 32.99 16.68
CA GLU A 219 47.76 31.55 16.44
C GLU A 219 48.20 30.77 17.69
N ALA A 220 47.32 29.92 18.26
CA ALA A 220 47.66 29.08 19.41
C ALA A 220 48.47 27.82 19.01
N ALA A 221 48.66 27.55 17.71
CA ALA A 221 48.94 26.20 17.22
C ALA A 221 50.35 25.94 16.64
N LYS A 222 51.32 26.85 16.78
CA LYS A 222 52.73 26.54 16.45
C LYS A 222 53.71 27.10 17.48
N ARG A 223 53.93 26.38 18.58
CA ARG A 223 55.20 26.45 19.33
C ARG A 223 55.70 25.03 19.62
N PRO A 224 56.99 24.71 19.35
CA PRO A 224 57.61 23.51 19.88
C PRO A 224 57.65 23.58 21.42
N ALA A 225 57.59 22.41 22.06
CA ALA A 225 57.21 22.20 23.46
C ALA A 225 58.19 22.70 24.55
N ASP A 226 59.16 23.58 24.25
CA ASP A 226 60.27 23.87 25.15
C ASP A 226 60.21 25.21 25.93
N ASP A 227 59.20 26.06 25.73
CA ASP A 227 59.04 27.31 26.52
C ASP A 227 57.67 27.35 27.23
N ALA A 228 57.58 26.67 28.37
CA ALA A 228 56.35 26.52 29.16
C ALA A 228 56.04 27.70 30.12
N ASP A 229 56.90 28.71 30.25
CA ASP A 229 56.78 29.73 31.32
C ASP A 229 56.39 31.15 30.86
N VAL A 230 55.85 31.30 29.64
CA VAL A 230 55.27 32.58 29.19
C VAL A 230 53.78 32.41 28.92
N ILE A 231 52.95 32.88 29.87
CA ILE A 231 51.48 33.00 29.73
C ILE A 231 51.16 33.69 28.38
N PRO A 232 50.39 33.06 27.48
CA PRO A 232 50.09 33.67 26.18
C PRO A 232 49.17 34.88 26.36
N LYS A 233 49.71 36.08 26.16
CA LYS A 233 48.95 37.34 26.02
C LYS A 233 48.29 37.45 24.63
N GLY A 234 47.60 36.39 24.20
CA GLY A 234 46.89 36.33 22.92
C GLY A 234 45.38 36.32 23.12
N LYS A 235 44.64 37.18 22.42
CA LYS A 235 43.17 37.12 22.42
C LYS A 235 42.71 35.92 21.59
N ARG A 236 41.91 35.03 22.18
CA ARG A 236 41.20 33.96 21.44
C ARG A 236 40.22 34.57 20.47
N ILE A 237 40.02 33.93 19.32
CA ILE A 237 39.01 34.34 18.34
C ILE A 237 37.63 34.08 18.96
N VAL A 238 36.81 35.12 18.99
CA VAL A 238 35.43 35.08 19.49
C VAL A 238 34.57 35.79 18.45
N ALA A 239 33.41 35.21 18.15
CA ALA A 239 32.44 35.83 17.26
C ALA A 239 31.92 37.14 17.88
N ASP A 240 31.73 38.16 17.05
CA ASP A 240 31.15 39.46 17.45
C ASP A 240 29.69 39.29 17.88
N TRP A 241 28.97 38.43 17.14
CA TRP A 241 27.64 37.94 17.50
C TRP A 241 27.43 36.55 16.90
N SER A 242 26.50 35.80 17.50
CA SER A 242 26.11 34.44 17.09
C SER A 242 24.61 34.27 17.27
N VAL A 243 23.93 33.70 16.26
CA VAL A 243 22.48 33.45 16.27
C VAL A 243 22.22 32.02 15.82
N SER A 244 21.46 31.26 16.61
CA SER A 244 21.05 29.90 16.22
C SER A 244 19.96 29.96 15.16
N ILE A 245 20.23 29.40 13.97
CA ILE A 245 19.24 29.27 12.89
C ILE A 245 18.52 27.91 12.92
N GLY A 246 19.11 26.89 13.55
CA GLY A 246 18.47 25.59 13.79
C GLY A 246 18.47 24.61 12.60
N GLU A 247 19.09 25.00 11.48
CA GLU A 247 19.36 24.15 10.32
C GLU A 247 20.71 24.50 9.69
N GLU A 248 21.20 23.66 8.78
CA GLU A 248 22.41 23.92 8.01
C GLU A 248 22.14 24.95 6.90
N ALA A 249 23.15 25.77 6.61
CA ALA A 249 23.09 26.73 5.51
C ALA A 249 23.75 26.17 4.26
N MET A 250 23.01 26.17 3.16
CA MET A 250 23.47 25.79 1.83
C MET A 250 24.30 26.90 1.18
N ASP A 251 23.85 28.16 1.32
CA ASP A 251 24.52 29.31 0.71
C ASP A 251 24.32 30.59 1.55
N ILE A 252 25.28 31.50 1.46
CA ILE A 252 25.22 32.83 2.07
C ILE A 252 25.55 33.88 1.01
N THR A 253 24.61 34.77 0.75
CA THR A 253 24.81 35.87 -0.18
C THR A 253 24.57 37.21 0.50
N VAL A 254 25.50 38.16 0.31
CA VAL A 254 25.36 39.52 0.83
C VAL A 254 24.76 40.41 -0.26
N ALA A 255 23.55 40.89 -0.05
CA ALA A 255 22.87 41.83 -0.91
C ALA A 255 23.20 43.26 -0.46
N ASP A 256 24.17 43.89 -1.12
CA ASP A 256 24.56 45.28 -0.86
C ASP A 256 24.25 46.15 -2.09
N PHE A 257 23.04 46.69 -2.14
CA PHE A 257 22.56 47.53 -3.24
C PHE A 257 22.36 48.97 -2.76
N SER A 258 22.59 49.96 -3.63
CA SER A 258 22.44 51.38 -3.26
C SER A 258 21.00 51.80 -2.96
N ASN A 259 20.02 51.05 -3.46
CA ASN A 259 18.58 51.33 -3.37
C ASN A 259 17.84 50.50 -2.31
N ALA A 260 18.55 49.66 -1.55
CA ALA A 260 17.99 48.78 -0.53
C ALA A 260 18.91 48.73 0.70
N PRO A 261 18.41 48.36 1.90
CA PRO A 261 19.29 48.09 3.03
C PRO A 261 20.20 46.89 2.72
N THR A 262 21.46 46.95 3.16
CA THR A 262 22.38 45.80 3.12
C THR A 262 21.78 44.65 3.94
N LEU A 263 21.53 43.51 3.30
CA LEU A 263 20.98 42.32 3.93
C LEU A 263 21.88 41.12 3.65
N ILE A 264 22.01 40.25 4.65
CA ILE A 264 22.72 38.98 4.55
C ILE A 264 21.68 37.89 4.41
N LEU A 265 21.64 37.25 3.25
CA LEU A 265 20.72 36.18 2.95
C LEU A 265 21.39 34.86 3.24
N VAL A 266 20.78 34.07 4.12
CA VAL A 266 21.23 32.73 4.46
C VAL A 266 20.16 31.76 3.97
N LEU A 267 20.52 30.96 2.98
CA LEU A 267 19.67 29.91 2.44
C LEU A 267 19.95 28.63 3.22
N GLY A 268 19.01 28.20 4.06
CA GLY A 268 19.05 26.89 4.69
C GLY A 268 18.37 25.82 3.83
N GLU A 269 18.29 24.59 4.35
CA GLU A 269 17.63 23.49 3.65
C GLU A 269 16.13 23.73 3.43
N ARG A 270 15.47 24.36 4.40
CA ARG A 270 14.01 24.56 4.39
C ARG A 270 13.60 26.00 4.61
N THR A 271 14.52 26.88 4.99
CA THR A 271 14.17 28.26 5.30
C THR A 271 15.16 29.25 4.72
N LEU A 272 14.64 30.39 4.29
CA LEU A 272 15.43 31.54 3.86
C LEU A 272 15.40 32.58 4.98
N PHE A 273 16.57 32.90 5.51
CA PHE A 273 16.75 33.96 6.49
C PHE A 273 17.35 35.20 5.83
N ALA A 274 16.84 36.38 6.17
CA ALA A 274 17.48 37.66 5.86
C ALA A 274 17.88 38.34 7.16
N PHE A 275 19.18 38.51 7.38
CA PHE A 275 19.74 39.19 8.55
C PHE A 275 20.24 40.59 8.18
N LYS A 276 20.13 41.52 9.12
CA LYS A 276 20.88 42.76 9.06
C LYS A 276 22.35 42.49 9.42
N PRO A 277 23.30 43.37 9.04
CA PRO A 277 24.71 43.26 9.43
C PRO A 277 24.95 43.25 10.95
N SER A 278 23.98 43.69 11.76
CA SER A 278 24.00 43.63 13.22
C SER A 278 23.68 42.26 13.81
N GLY A 279 23.28 41.28 13.00
CA GLY A 279 22.81 39.96 13.46
C GLY A 279 21.31 39.91 13.79
N GLU A 280 20.58 41.02 13.66
CA GLU A 280 19.12 41.02 13.81
C GLU A 280 18.45 40.38 12.59
N LEU A 281 17.50 39.47 12.83
CA LEU A 281 16.65 38.91 11.78
C LEU A 281 15.73 39.99 11.21
N HIS A 282 15.80 40.23 9.91
CA HIS A 282 14.93 41.15 9.18
C HIS A 282 13.63 40.46 8.73
N PHE A 283 13.74 39.33 8.04
CA PHE A 283 12.61 38.47 7.74
C PHE A 283 13.04 37.00 7.66
N LEU A 284 12.05 36.12 7.73
CA LEU A 284 12.20 34.67 7.56
C LEU A 284 11.10 34.16 6.64
N LYS A 285 11.46 33.26 5.73
CA LYS A 285 10.53 32.56 4.85
C LYS A 285 10.75 31.05 4.94
N MET A 286 9.74 30.33 5.41
CA MET A 286 9.70 28.87 5.30
C MET A 286 9.43 28.49 3.83
N LEU A 287 10.21 27.54 3.33
CA LEU A 287 10.13 27.01 1.97
C LEU A 287 9.47 25.62 2.04
N ASP A 288 8.35 25.45 1.34
CA ASP A 288 7.66 24.15 1.23
C ASP A 288 8.30 23.25 0.13
N TYR A 289 9.49 23.62 -0.32
CA TYR A 289 10.21 23.00 -1.42
C TYR A 289 11.73 23.08 -1.18
N SER A 290 12.48 22.18 -1.81
CA SER A 290 13.95 22.19 -1.78
C SER A 290 14.51 23.18 -2.78
N SER A 291 15.14 24.25 -2.28
CA SER A 291 15.88 25.22 -3.09
C SER A 291 17.23 24.65 -3.53
N ALA A 292 17.63 24.91 -4.77
CA ALA A 292 18.93 24.54 -5.30
C ALA A 292 19.94 25.70 -5.20
N CYS A 293 19.53 26.92 -5.58
CA CYS A 293 20.38 28.10 -5.51
C CYS A 293 19.56 29.39 -5.36
N LEU A 294 20.24 30.46 -4.92
CA LEU A 294 19.68 31.77 -4.65
C LEU A 294 20.56 32.86 -5.30
N PHE A 295 19.94 33.87 -5.89
CA PHE A 295 20.63 35.05 -6.39
C PHE A 295 19.83 36.33 -6.12
N PRO A 296 20.32 37.24 -5.27
CA PRO A 296 19.68 38.53 -5.03
C PRO A 296 20.00 39.55 -6.12
N TYR A 297 19.06 40.42 -6.45
CA TYR A 297 19.25 41.52 -7.38
C TYR A 297 18.44 42.77 -6.96
N PRO A 298 18.83 43.97 -7.40
CA PRO A 298 18.18 45.20 -6.96
C PRO A 298 16.74 45.28 -7.46
N SER A 299 15.82 45.67 -6.58
CA SER A 299 14.42 45.95 -6.92
C SER A 299 14.30 47.30 -7.65
N ALA A 300 13.28 47.46 -8.48
CA ALA A 300 12.93 48.78 -9.03
C ALA A 300 12.33 49.71 -7.95
N ASN A 301 11.76 49.13 -6.88
CA ASN A 301 11.16 49.87 -5.79
C ASN A 301 12.17 50.08 -4.66
N GLU A 302 12.28 51.32 -4.16
CA GLU A 302 13.15 51.66 -3.03
C GLU A 302 12.80 50.82 -1.79
N GLY A 303 13.83 50.27 -1.12
CA GLY A 303 13.70 49.59 0.17
C GLY A 303 13.35 48.10 0.14
N SER A 304 13.20 47.49 -1.04
CA SER A 304 12.97 46.03 -1.18
C SER A 304 14.08 45.37 -2.00
N ILE A 305 14.30 44.07 -1.79
CA ILE A 305 15.20 43.27 -2.61
C ILE A 305 14.42 42.24 -3.42
N MET A 306 14.93 41.94 -4.61
CA MET A 306 14.38 40.85 -5.42
C MET A 306 15.30 39.64 -5.32
N LEU A 307 14.72 38.45 -5.28
CA LEU A 307 15.42 37.18 -5.14
C LEU A 307 15.03 36.26 -6.29
N LEU A 308 16.01 35.77 -7.02
CA LEU A 308 15.86 34.61 -7.90
C LEU A 308 16.19 33.37 -7.10
N MET A 309 15.25 32.45 -7.00
CA MET A 309 15.45 31.16 -6.34
C MET A 309 15.08 30.06 -7.31
N ALA A 310 15.97 29.10 -7.49
CA ALA A 310 15.65 27.91 -8.27
C ALA A 310 15.40 26.72 -7.36
N THR A 311 14.49 25.83 -7.77
CA THR A 311 14.18 24.61 -7.05
C THR A 311 14.81 23.40 -7.74
N GLN A 312 15.02 22.33 -6.98
CA GLN A 312 15.46 21.04 -7.52
C GLN A 312 14.46 20.42 -8.52
N ARG A 313 13.20 20.91 -8.57
CA ARG A 313 12.16 20.50 -9.52
C ARG A 313 12.13 21.38 -10.77
N SER A 314 13.26 21.96 -11.16
CA SER A 314 13.40 22.79 -12.36
C SER A 314 12.36 23.92 -12.41
N THR A 315 12.17 24.65 -11.30
CA THR A 315 11.29 25.82 -11.26
C THR A 315 12.05 27.03 -10.76
N LEU A 316 11.95 28.14 -11.49
CA LEU A 316 12.49 29.44 -11.11
C LEU A 316 11.39 30.26 -10.41
N LEU A 317 11.70 30.77 -9.23
CA LEU A 317 10.82 31.57 -8.40
C LEU A 317 11.44 32.95 -8.19
N VAL A 318 10.65 33.98 -8.48
CA VAL A 318 11.05 35.38 -8.30
C VAL A 318 10.32 35.94 -7.10
N TYR A 319 11.03 36.21 -6.02
CA TYR A 319 10.49 36.81 -4.81
C TYR A 319 10.83 38.30 -4.73
N GLN A 320 9.91 39.09 -4.22
CA GLN A 320 10.18 40.40 -3.63
C GLN A 320 10.10 40.24 -2.12
N ASP A 321 11.25 40.31 -1.44
CA ASP A 321 11.43 39.94 -0.04
C ASP A 321 10.84 38.53 0.24
N THR A 322 9.67 38.44 0.86
CA THR A 322 8.97 37.16 1.16
C THR A 322 7.80 36.86 0.21
N THR A 323 7.44 37.79 -0.67
CA THR A 323 6.28 37.69 -1.56
C THR A 323 6.66 37.13 -2.92
N LEU A 324 6.02 36.04 -3.35
CA LEU A 324 6.25 35.46 -4.68
C LEU A 324 5.62 36.37 -5.74
N LYS A 325 6.41 36.84 -6.70
CA LYS A 325 5.98 37.68 -7.81
C LYS A 325 5.83 36.94 -9.12
N TRP A 326 6.71 35.97 -9.36
CA TRP A 326 6.68 35.18 -10.59
C TRP A 326 7.18 33.76 -10.33
N ALA A 327 6.64 32.80 -11.07
CA ALA A 327 7.12 31.44 -11.10
C ALA A 327 7.17 30.96 -12.55
N ALA A 328 8.27 30.34 -12.95
CA ALA A 328 8.44 29.84 -14.30
C ALA A 328 9.15 28.49 -14.31
N GLN A 329 8.68 27.57 -15.15
CA GLN A 329 9.31 26.26 -15.34
C GLN A 329 10.62 26.41 -16.12
N LEU A 330 11.70 25.85 -15.57
CA LEU A 330 13.00 25.67 -16.22
C LEU A 330 13.04 24.33 -16.96
N THR A 331 13.98 24.20 -17.89
CA THR A 331 14.26 22.98 -18.67
C THR A 331 14.97 21.92 -17.82
N PHE A 332 15.84 22.34 -16.89
CA PHE A 332 16.62 21.49 -15.98
C PHE A 332 16.69 22.11 -14.57
N ALA A 333 17.21 21.36 -13.61
CA ALA A 333 17.43 21.82 -12.24
C ALA A 333 18.80 22.50 -12.14
N PRO A 334 18.88 23.82 -11.92
CA PRO A 334 20.15 24.53 -11.95
C PRO A 334 20.86 24.46 -10.60
N VAL A 335 22.18 24.33 -10.64
CA VAL A 335 23.05 24.43 -9.47
C VAL A 335 23.47 25.87 -9.23
N ALA A 336 23.61 26.69 -10.28
CA ALA A 336 23.87 28.11 -10.15
C ALA A 336 22.94 28.93 -11.04
N VAL A 337 22.46 30.06 -10.51
CA VAL A 337 21.66 31.03 -11.26
C VAL A 337 22.25 32.43 -11.04
N ALA A 338 22.29 33.21 -12.10
CA ALA A 338 22.73 34.59 -12.05
C ALA A 338 21.95 35.47 -13.03
N ARG A 339 21.93 36.77 -12.77
CA ARG A 339 21.34 37.77 -13.66
C ARG A 339 22.46 38.48 -14.43
N ALA A 340 22.36 38.53 -15.74
CA ALA A 340 23.36 39.13 -16.61
C ALA A 340 22.77 40.20 -17.53
N THR A 341 23.63 41.14 -17.94
CA THR A 341 23.38 42.03 -19.08
C THR A 341 24.25 41.56 -20.23
N ILE A 342 23.65 40.87 -21.20
CA ILE A 342 24.35 40.29 -22.34
C ILE A 342 23.95 41.10 -23.57
N GLN A 343 24.94 41.72 -24.23
CA GLN A 343 24.74 42.65 -25.33
C GLN A 343 23.78 43.81 -24.98
N SER A 344 22.54 43.75 -25.46
CA SER A 344 21.47 44.75 -25.27
C SER A 344 20.31 44.25 -24.40
N ILE A 345 20.36 42.99 -23.94
CA ILE A 345 19.31 42.41 -23.09
C ILE A 345 19.72 42.60 -21.63
N GLU A 346 19.03 43.51 -20.95
CA GLU A 346 19.20 43.71 -19.52
C GLU A 346 18.40 42.68 -18.73
N GLY A 347 19.09 41.95 -17.85
CA GLY A 347 18.45 41.05 -16.91
C GLY A 347 18.11 39.66 -17.46
N ALA A 348 18.87 39.18 -18.43
CA ALA A 348 18.83 37.77 -18.82
C ALA A 348 19.17 36.88 -17.60
N VAL A 349 18.41 35.80 -17.42
CA VAL A 349 18.66 34.81 -16.37
C VAL A 349 19.58 33.75 -16.95
N VAL A 350 20.75 33.59 -16.36
CA VAL A 350 21.72 32.55 -16.71
C VAL A 350 21.60 31.42 -15.70
N ALA A 351 21.42 30.19 -16.18
CA ALA A 351 21.28 28.99 -15.38
C ALA A 351 22.32 27.95 -15.82
N LEU A 352 22.98 27.31 -14.84
CA LEU A 352 23.96 26.24 -15.05
C LEU A 352 23.53 24.99 -14.29
N SER A 353 23.52 23.84 -14.97
CA SER A 353 23.31 22.51 -14.38
C SER A 353 24.64 21.90 -13.92
N ASP A 354 24.54 20.96 -12.97
CA ASP A 354 25.58 20.02 -12.57
C ASP A 354 26.20 19.22 -13.73
N GLU A 355 25.42 18.87 -14.76
CA GLU A 355 25.86 18.14 -15.95
C GLU A 355 26.52 19.04 -17.02
N GLY A 356 26.50 20.36 -16.83
CA GLY A 356 27.09 21.32 -17.75
C GLY A 356 26.13 21.95 -18.75
N GLN A 357 24.81 21.75 -18.63
CA GLN A 357 23.84 22.52 -19.41
C GLN A 357 23.87 23.99 -18.97
N LEU A 358 24.25 24.89 -19.89
CA LEU A 358 24.32 26.32 -19.67
C LEU A 358 23.29 27.02 -20.55
N GLN A 359 22.39 27.79 -19.93
CA GLN A 359 21.28 28.44 -20.62
C GLN A 359 21.14 29.90 -20.21
N CYS A 360 20.94 30.78 -21.18
CA CYS A 360 20.50 32.15 -20.98
C CYS A 360 19.05 32.28 -21.41
N CYS A 361 18.22 32.80 -20.52
CA CYS A 361 16.78 32.76 -20.68
C CYS A 361 16.09 34.06 -20.25
N TYR A 362 14.84 34.19 -20.70
CA TYR A 362 13.90 35.22 -20.27
C TYR A 362 12.56 34.60 -19.82
N LEU A 363 11.73 35.39 -19.14
CA LEU A 363 10.45 34.92 -18.59
C LEU A 363 9.36 35.01 -19.66
N GLY A 364 8.69 33.88 -19.94
CA GLY A 364 7.56 33.84 -20.88
C GLY A 364 6.29 34.44 -20.27
N THR A 365 5.73 35.44 -20.94
CA THR A 365 4.60 36.24 -20.45
C THR A 365 3.30 36.07 -21.22
N ASP A 366 3.27 35.33 -22.33
CA ASP A 366 2.06 35.30 -23.18
C ASP A 366 1.08 34.22 -22.73
N PRO A 367 -0.11 34.62 -22.23
CA PRO A 367 -1.21 33.70 -21.98
C PRO A 367 -1.76 33.23 -23.33
N SER A 368 -1.48 31.99 -23.73
CA SER A 368 -2.21 31.40 -24.85
C SER A 368 -3.59 30.95 -24.37
N LEU A 369 -4.65 31.42 -25.02
CA LEU A 369 -5.96 30.79 -24.90
C LEU A 369 -5.84 29.33 -25.31
N PHE A 370 -6.37 28.41 -24.50
CA PHE A 370 -6.48 27.01 -24.90
C PHE A 370 -7.47 26.93 -26.05
N VAL A 371 -6.96 27.04 -27.28
CA VAL A 371 -7.69 26.70 -28.49
C VAL A 371 -7.26 25.29 -28.81
N ALA A 372 -8.20 24.34 -28.71
CA ALA A 372 -7.96 22.99 -29.21
C ALA A 372 -7.42 23.15 -30.64
N GLN A 373 -6.20 22.64 -30.89
CA GLN A 373 -5.62 22.68 -32.23
C GLN A 373 -6.69 22.16 -33.18
N ALA A 374 -7.03 22.94 -34.22
CA ALA A 374 -7.89 22.44 -35.28
C ALA A 374 -7.28 21.10 -35.71
N PRO A 375 -8.00 19.97 -35.59
CA PRO A 375 -7.40 18.68 -35.82
C PRO A 375 -6.83 18.72 -37.24
N GLU A 376 -5.51 18.66 -37.35
CA GLU A 376 -4.89 18.16 -38.56
C GLU A 376 -5.61 16.84 -38.85
N SER A 377 -6.09 16.68 -40.08
CA SER A 377 -6.91 15.56 -40.52
C SER A 377 -6.17 14.24 -40.32
N ARG A 378 -6.15 13.75 -39.08
CA ARG A 378 -5.99 12.34 -38.78
C ARG A 378 -7.29 11.74 -39.25
N ASP A 379 -7.24 11.10 -40.42
CA ASP A 379 -8.34 10.31 -40.95
C ASP A 379 -8.75 9.27 -39.90
N PHE A 380 -9.72 9.64 -39.07
CA PHE A 380 -10.36 8.72 -38.15
C PHE A 380 -11.20 7.79 -39.00
N SER A 381 -10.85 6.50 -39.03
CA SER A 381 -11.51 5.50 -39.87
C SER A 381 -12.92 5.19 -39.35
N PHE A 382 -13.90 6.04 -39.70
CA PHE A 382 -15.32 5.86 -39.34
C PHE A 382 -15.85 4.45 -39.68
N ARG A 383 -15.29 3.84 -40.73
CA ARG A 383 -15.68 2.50 -41.16
C ARG A 383 -15.27 1.41 -40.17
N GLU A 384 -14.04 1.45 -39.65
CA GLU A 384 -13.56 0.45 -38.69
C GLU A 384 -14.31 0.59 -37.35
N THR A 385 -14.58 1.84 -36.94
CA THR A 385 -15.37 2.11 -35.73
C THR A 385 -16.83 1.69 -35.87
N GLU A 386 -17.45 1.87 -37.04
CA GLU A 386 -18.84 1.44 -37.27
C GLU A 386 -18.96 -0.09 -37.38
N GLU A 387 -17.97 -0.76 -37.99
CA GLU A 387 -17.90 -2.22 -38.03
C GLU A 387 -17.73 -2.79 -36.61
N GLU A 388 -16.84 -2.23 -35.78
CA GLU A 388 -16.66 -2.62 -34.38
C GLU A 388 -17.95 -2.38 -33.56
N LEU A 389 -18.58 -1.20 -33.71
CA LEU A 389 -19.81 -0.87 -33.00
C LEU A 389 -20.95 -1.86 -33.34
N LYS A 390 -21.09 -2.25 -34.62
CA LYS A 390 -22.07 -3.29 -35.02
C LYS A 390 -21.77 -4.65 -34.41
N THR A 391 -20.50 -5.02 -34.29
CA THR A 391 -20.14 -6.28 -33.61
C THR A 391 -20.48 -6.25 -32.12
N LEU A 392 -20.22 -5.14 -31.43
CA LEU A 392 -20.54 -4.95 -30.02
C LEU A 392 -22.06 -4.90 -29.78
N GLU A 393 -22.82 -4.18 -30.61
CA GLU A 393 -24.28 -4.16 -30.51
C GLU A 393 -24.90 -5.55 -30.71
N LYS A 394 -24.33 -6.36 -31.61
CA LYS A 394 -24.77 -7.75 -31.80
C LYS A 394 -24.48 -8.61 -30.57
N LEU A 395 -23.32 -8.44 -29.93
CA LEU A 395 -22.98 -9.11 -28.67
C LEU A 395 -23.94 -8.71 -27.55
N ILE A 396 -24.23 -7.42 -27.39
CA ILE A 396 -25.17 -6.90 -26.38
C ILE A 396 -26.57 -7.45 -26.60
N LYS A 397 -27.08 -7.44 -27.84
CA LYS A 397 -28.39 -8.02 -28.16
C LYS A 397 -28.43 -9.50 -27.84
N SER A 398 -27.39 -10.25 -28.22
CA SER A 398 -27.32 -11.69 -27.91
C SER A 398 -27.28 -12.00 -26.41
N ALA A 399 -26.63 -11.16 -25.60
CA ALA A 399 -26.58 -11.31 -24.15
C ALA A 399 -27.90 -10.90 -23.45
N THR A 400 -28.73 -10.09 -24.11
CA THR A 400 -30.00 -9.57 -23.56
C THR A 400 -31.21 -10.40 -24.01
N GLU A 401 -31.15 -11.01 -25.21
CA GLU A 401 -32.21 -11.87 -25.78
C GLU A 401 -32.14 -13.32 -25.29
N SER A 402 -31.00 -13.78 -24.76
CA SER A 402 -31.01 -14.97 -23.90
C SER A 402 -31.75 -14.61 -22.62
N GLU A 403 -32.96 -15.15 -22.43
CA GLU A 403 -33.66 -15.10 -21.14
C GLU A 403 -32.69 -15.37 -19.98
N PRO A 404 -32.95 -14.89 -18.76
CA PRO A 404 -32.18 -15.24 -17.56
C PRO A 404 -32.35 -16.72 -17.16
N VAL A 405 -32.76 -17.57 -18.09
CA VAL A 405 -32.65 -19.01 -18.03
C VAL A 405 -31.24 -19.36 -18.48
N SER A 406 -30.42 -19.82 -17.52
CA SER A 406 -29.12 -20.49 -17.70
C SER A 406 -27.83 -19.65 -17.73
N LEU A 407 -27.63 -18.78 -16.73
CA LEU A 407 -26.28 -18.57 -16.13
C LEU A 407 -25.69 -19.88 -15.53
N PHE A 408 -26.46 -20.96 -15.55
CA PHE A 408 -26.10 -22.33 -15.19
C PHE A 408 -25.78 -23.24 -16.40
N PHE A 409 -25.51 -22.70 -17.61
CA PHE A 409 -24.72 -23.49 -18.56
C PHE A 409 -23.28 -23.50 -18.07
N TRP A 410 -22.98 -24.49 -17.25
CA TRP A 410 -21.62 -24.97 -17.09
C TRP A 410 -21.10 -25.16 -18.51
N ALA A 411 -19.98 -24.53 -18.84
CA ALA A 411 -19.18 -24.99 -19.95
C ALA A 411 -18.69 -26.40 -19.59
N GLU A 412 -19.55 -27.40 -19.80
CA GLU A 412 -19.15 -28.79 -19.87
C GLU A 412 -18.07 -28.87 -20.95
N GLY A 413 -16.80 -28.91 -20.54
CA GLY A 413 -15.74 -29.23 -21.49
C GLY A 413 -14.34 -28.76 -21.17
N GLU A 414 -14.14 -27.64 -20.45
CA GLU A 414 -12.79 -27.11 -20.24
C GLU A 414 -12.05 -27.84 -19.11
N LEU A 415 -12.68 -28.02 -17.95
CA LEU A 415 -12.09 -28.70 -16.79
C LEU A 415 -13.02 -29.80 -16.29
N LYS A 416 -12.54 -31.05 -16.32
CA LYS A 416 -13.20 -32.21 -15.72
C LYS A 416 -12.54 -32.54 -14.39
N ILE A 417 -13.35 -32.59 -13.34
CA ILE A 417 -12.90 -32.95 -12.00
C ILE A 417 -13.41 -34.36 -11.70
N LYS A 418 -12.49 -35.30 -11.50
CA LYS A 418 -12.80 -36.67 -11.07
C LYS A 418 -12.25 -36.90 -9.67
N VAL A 419 -13.15 -37.15 -8.73
CA VAL A 419 -12.80 -37.36 -7.31
C VAL A 419 -12.87 -38.85 -7.00
N ILE A 420 -11.81 -39.40 -6.42
CA ILE A 420 -11.68 -40.82 -6.08
C ILE A 420 -11.30 -40.92 -4.60
N THR A 421 -12.04 -41.70 -3.82
CA THR A 421 -11.65 -42.06 -2.46
C THR A 421 -10.76 -43.31 -2.47
N SER A 422 -9.71 -43.29 -1.66
CA SER A 422 -8.99 -44.50 -1.26
C SER A 422 -9.15 -44.68 0.25
N THR A 423 -9.87 -45.70 0.67
CA THR A 423 -9.92 -46.10 2.08
C THR A 423 -8.57 -46.71 2.43
N VAL A 424 -7.76 -46.01 3.22
CA VAL A 424 -6.59 -46.63 3.85
C VAL A 424 -7.12 -47.38 5.08
N SER A 425 -7.30 -48.68 4.95
CA SER A 425 -7.41 -49.59 6.09
C SER A 425 -6.05 -50.21 6.35
N GLU A 426 -5.09 -49.43 6.83
CA GLU A 426 -3.96 -49.93 7.62
C GLU A 426 -3.70 -48.91 8.72
N LEU A 427 -3.86 -49.34 9.97
CA LEU A 427 -3.79 -48.55 11.21
C LEU A 427 -2.38 -48.02 11.54
N ASP A 428 -1.43 -48.04 10.59
CA ASP A 428 0.00 -47.81 10.86
C ASP A 428 0.48 -46.36 10.59
N ASP A 429 -0.32 -45.49 9.95
CA ASP A 429 0.01 -44.06 9.71
C ASP A 429 -1.08 -43.13 10.30
N GLY A 430 -1.35 -43.30 11.60
CA GLY A 430 -2.46 -42.67 12.29
C GLY A 430 -2.41 -41.14 12.35
N VAL A 431 -3.50 -40.49 11.95
CA VAL A 431 -3.72 -39.06 12.21
C VAL A 431 -4.28 -38.92 13.64
N TYR A 432 -3.53 -38.22 14.49
CA TYR A 432 -3.94 -37.96 15.88
C TYR A 432 -5.07 -36.90 15.95
N SER A 433 -5.87 -37.00 16.99
CA SER A 433 -6.81 -35.96 17.42
C SER A 433 -6.08 -34.65 17.74
N ASP A 434 -6.81 -33.53 17.80
CA ASP A 434 -6.23 -32.22 18.14
C ASP A 434 -5.55 -32.21 19.52
N ASP A 435 -5.97 -33.10 20.43
CA ASP A 435 -5.39 -33.28 21.76
C ASP A 435 -4.17 -34.23 21.77
N GLY A 436 -3.84 -34.87 20.65
CA GLY A 436 -2.64 -35.71 20.49
C GLY A 436 -2.73 -37.14 21.04
N ASP A 437 -3.80 -37.49 21.76
CA ASP A 437 -3.87 -38.73 22.55
C ASP A 437 -4.59 -39.91 21.86
N THR A 438 -5.38 -39.66 20.79
CA THR A 438 -6.23 -40.67 20.16
C THR A 438 -6.11 -40.72 18.64
N LEU A 439 -6.06 -41.92 18.07
CA LEU A 439 -6.12 -42.15 16.63
C LEU A 439 -7.55 -41.92 16.12
N VAL A 440 -7.74 -41.03 15.16
CA VAL A 440 -9.06 -40.72 14.59
C VAL A 440 -9.18 -41.35 13.20
N PRO A 441 -10.32 -41.95 12.83
CA PRO A 441 -10.56 -42.42 11.46
C PRO A 441 -10.33 -41.28 10.45
N SER A 442 -9.59 -41.57 9.38
CA SER A 442 -9.33 -40.62 8.31
C SER A 442 -9.40 -41.29 6.94
N VAL A 443 -9.73 -40.50 5.91
CA VAL A 443 -9.86 -40.98 4.53
C VAL A 443 -9.03 -40.10 3.61
N ILE A 444 -8.17 -40.72 2.80
CA ILE A 444 -7.42 -40.03 1.76
C ILE A 444 -8.27 -39.93 0.50
N VAL A 445 -8.48 -38.71 0.04
CA VAL A 445 -9.25 -38.40 -1.16
C VAL A 445 -8.29 -37.89 -2.23
N LYS A 446 -8.36 -38.47 -3.42
CA LYS A 446 -7.55 -38.11 -4.58
C LYS A 446 -8.42 -37.39 -5.62
N VAL A 447 -8.07 -36.17 -5.96
CA VAL A 447 -8.72 -35.37 -7.00
C VAL A 447 -7.86 -35.38 -8.25
N HIS A 448 -8.50 -35.72 -9.37
CA HIS A 448 -7.93 -35.75 -10.70
C HIS A 448 -8.54 -34.59 -11.47
N LEU A 449 -7.71 -33.67 -11.91
CA LEU A 449 -8.08 -32.57 -12.79
C LEU A 449 -7.63 -32.92 -14.19
N GLU A 450 -8.57 -32.97 -15.13
CA GLU A 450 -8.32 -33.19 -16.55
C GLU A 450 -8.81 -31.99 -17.33
N THR A 451 -7.97 -31.38 -18.14
CA THR A 451 -8.36 -30.23 -18.96
C THR A 451 -8.11 -30.48 -20.45
N SER A 452 -8.96 -29.90 -21.29
CA SER A 452 -8.85 -29.96 -22.76
C SER A 452 -8.06 -28.79 -23.34
N THR A 453 -7.83 -27.74 -22.54
CA THR A 453 -7.10 -26.54 -22.94
C THR A 453 -6.26 -26.02 -21.78
N PRO A 454 -5.08 -25.43 -22.02
CA PRO A 454 -4.26 -24.91 -20.93
C PRO A 454 -5.00 -23.80 -20.18
N LEU A 455 -5.08 -23.95 -18.85
CA LEU A 455 -5.71 -23.03 -17.92
C LEU A 455 -4.67 -22.32 -17.06
N HIS A 456 -5.02 -21.13 -16.58
CA HIS A 456 -4.20 -20.32 -15.68
C HIS A 456 -4.94 -20.07 -14.36
N ASP A 457 -4.17 -19.86 -13.30
CA ASP A 457 -4.66 -19.53 -11.96
C ASP A 457 -5.79 -20.45 -11.48
N VAL A 458 -5.52 -21.76 -11.50
CA VAL A 458 -6.48 -22.77 -11.03
C VAL A 458 -6.36 -22.90 -9.52
N HIS A 459 -7.42 -22.46 -8.82
CA HIS A 459 -7.58 -22.58 -7.37
C HIS A 459 -8.59 -23.66 -7.05
N VAL A 460 -8.19 -24.69 -6.32
CA VAL A 460 -9.06 -25.79 -5.90
C VAL A 460 -9.26 -25.72 -4.40
N VAL A 461 -10.52 -25.67 -3.98
CA VAL A 461 -10.95 -25.63 -2.58
C VAL A 461 -11.85 -26.82 -2.30
N VAL A 462 -11.55 -27.53 -1.22
CA VAL A 462 -12.34 -28.67 -0.75
C VAL A 462 -13.25 -28.22 0.39
N GLN A 463 -14.55 -28.43 0.21
CA GLN A 463 -15.58 -28.13 1.20
C GLN A 463 -16.17 -29.42 1.75
N VAL A 464 -16.21 -29.51 3.08
CA VAL A 464 -16.85 -30.60 3.84
C VAL A 464 -17.73 -30.00 4.92
N ALA A 465 -18.77 -30.72 5.33
CA ALA A 465 -19.64 -30.30 6.43
C ALA A 465 -18.95 -30.51 7.78
N ARG A 466 -18.94 -29.48 8.65
CA ARG A 466 -18.50 -29.62 10.05
C ARG A 466 -19.29 -30.75 10.74
N PRO A 467 -18.66 -31.56 11.61
CA PRO A 467 -17.31 -31.47 12.18
C PRO A 467 -16.18 -32.03 11.28
N LEU A 468 -16.45 -32.43 10.03
CA LEU A 468 -15.38 -32.92 9.16
C LEU A 468 -14.46 -31.77 8.74
N VAL A 469 -13.16 -32.07 8.68
CA VAL A 469 -12.12 -31.13 8.23
C VAL A 469 -11.25 -31.81 7.18
N ALA A 470 -11.00 -31.10 6.09
CA ALA A 470 -10.05 -31.50 5.06
C ALA A 470 -8.66 -30.91 5.38
N LEU A 471 -7.72 -31.76 5.76
CA LEU A 471 -6.31 -31.41 5.92
C LEU A 471 -5.67 -31.26 4.56
N ASN A 472 -5.07 -30.10 4.29
CA ASN A 472 -4.50 -29.71 3.00
C ASN A 472 -5.57 -29.67 1.88
N GLY A 473 -6.75 -29.10 2.16
CA GLY A 473 -7.87 -29.02 1.21
C GLY A 473 -7.79 -27.87 0.18
N ASP A 474 -6.78 -26.99 0.28
CA ASP A 474 -6.63 -25.82 -0.59
C ASP A 474 -5.38 -25.97 -1.47
N PHE A 475 -5.57 -25.88 -2.78
CA PHE A 475 -4.50 -26.03 -3.77
C PHE A 475 -4.52 -24.87 -4.77
N THR A 476 -3.34 -24.35 -5.11
CA THR A 476 -3.17 -23.31 -6.12
C THR A 476 -2.20 -23.79 -7.19
N LEU A 477 -2.62 -23.71 -8.45
CA LEU A 477 -1.85 -24.10 -9.63
C LEU A 477 -1.77 -22.90 -10.57
N SER A 478 -0.56 -22.40 -10.82
CA SER A 478 -0.34 -21.29 -11.75
C SER A 478 -0.72 -21.63 -13.18
N SER A 479 -0.55 -22.89 -13.58
CA SER A 479 -1.03 -23.40 -14.87
C SER A 479 -1.36 -24.88 -14.81
N LEU A 480 -2.44 -25.27 -15.50
CA LEU A 480 -2.85 -26.65 -15.71
C LEU A 480 -2.87 -26.93 -17.22
N LEU A 481 -2.04 -27.86 -17.69
CA LEU A 481 -1.90 -28.16 -19.13
C LEU A 481 -2.83 -29.30 -19.57
N ASP A 482 -2.64 -30.50 -19.01
CA ASP A 482 -3.39 -31.71 -19.40
C ASP A 482 -4.04 -32.37 -18.19
N TYR A 483 -3.22 -32.75 -17.21
CA TYR A 483 -3.64 -33.52 -16.05
C TYR A 483 -2.88 -33.13 -14.79
N HIS A 484 -3.58 -33.04 -13.66
CA HIS A 484 -2.96 -32.89 -12.35
C HIS A 484 -3.69 -33.73 -11.30
N GLN A 485 -2.92 -34.42 -10.47
CA GLN A 485 -3.43 -35.20 -9.35
C GLN A 485 -3.05 -34.52 -8.05
N MET A 486 -4.02 -34.37 -7.16
CA MET A 486 -3.80 -33.91 -5.79
C MET A 486 -4.47 -34.85 -4.80
N ALA A 487 -3.96 -34.90 -3.59
CA ALA A 487 -4.52 -35.73 -2.52
C ALA A 487 -4.57 -34.95 -1.22
N PHE A 488 -5.62 -35.15 -0.46
CA PHE A 488 -5.82 -34.55 0.86
C PHE A 488 -6.50 -35.56 1.78
N THR A 489 -6.47 -35.29 3.07
CA THR A 489 -6.98 -36.21 4.09
C THR A 489 -8.18 -35.58 4.78
N VAL A 490 -9.29 -36.30 4.87
CA VAL A 490 -10.47 -35.87 5.62
C VAL A 490 -10.52 -36.64 6.94
N LYS A 491 -10.70 -35.91 8.04
CA LYS A 491 -10.93 -36.47 9.38
C LYS A 491 -12.10 -35.76 10.06
N GLN A 492 -12.64 -36.37 11.11
CA GLN A 492 -13.55 -35.67 12.02
C GLN A 492 -12.74 -34.84 13.02
N ALA A 493 -13.06 -33.55 13.15
CA ALA A 493 -12.50 -32.65 14.14
C ALA A 493 -13.64 -32.11 15.03
N GLY A 494 -13.65 -32.55 16.29
CA GLY A 494 -14.64 -32.13 17.29
C GLY A 494 -15.79 -33.12 17.53
N ASP A 495 -16.58 -32.78 18.54
CA ASP A 495 -17.57 -33.67 19.16
C ASP A 495 -18.99 -33.56 18.57
N ALA A 496 -19.21 -32.60 17.67
CA ALA A 496 -20.52 -32.40 17.06
C ALA A 496 -20.97 -33.64 16.27
N LEU A 497 -22.27 -33.88 16.21
CA LEU A 497 -22.83 -34.88 15.30
C LEU A 497 -22.65 -34.40 13.85
N PRO A 498 -22.14 -35.19 12.90
CA PRO A 498 -22.09 -34.79 11.50
C PRO A 498 -23.49 -34.78 10.87
N SER A 499 -23.80 -33.74 10.10
CA SER A 499 -25.07 -33.59 9.38
C SER A 499 -25.02 -34.08 7.93
N SER A 500 -23.83 -34.10 7.32
CA SER A 500 -23.61 -34.58 5.95
C SER A 500 -22.25 -35.22 5.78
N LEU A 501 -22.18 -36.23 4.90
CA LEU A 501 -20.95 -36.87 4.44
C LEU A 501 -20.61 -36.48 2.99
N GLU A 502 -21.27 -35.45 2.46
CA GLU A 502 -20.96 -34.91 1.14
C GLU A 502 -19.70 -34.05 1.19
N LEU A 503 -18.75 -34.36 0.33
CA LEU A 503 -17.56 -33.59 0.04
C LEU A 503 -17.74 -32.91 -1.31
N LYS A 504 -17.48 -31.60 -1.37
CA LYS A 504 -17.50 -30.82 -2.61
C LYS A 504 -16.11 -30.29 -2.92
N VAL A 505 -15.68 -30.45 -4.16
CA VAL A 505 -14.43 -29.90 -4.70
C VAL A 505 -14.83 -28.79 -5.66
N VAL A 506 -14.39 -27.57 -5.39
CA VAL A 506 -14.66 -26.39 -6.20
C VAL A 506 -13.36 -25.91 -6.80
N ALA A 507 -13.27 -25.87 -8.12
CA ALA A 507 -12.13 -25.32 -8.85
C ALA A 507 -12.52 -24.01 -9.53
N VAL A 508 -11.86 -22.92 -9.16
CA VAL A 508 -11.96 -21.61 -9.80
C VAL A 508 -10.75 -21.45 -10.71
N TYR A 509 -10.94 -21.04 -11.97
CA TYR A 509 -9.86 -20.92 -12.93
C TYR A 509 -10.10 -19.79 -13.94
N GLN A 510 -9.03 -19.30 -14.56
CA GLN A 510 -9.13 -18.38 -15.68
C GLN A 510 -9.07 -19.16 -17.01
N SER A 511 -10.09 -18.95 -17.83
CA SER A 511 -10.11 -19.47 -19.21
C SER A 511 -9.15 -18.67 -20.10
N LYS A 512 -8.84 -19.17 -21.30
CA LYS A 512 -7.95 -18.49 -22.28
C LYS A 512 -8.37 -17.05 -22.61
N GLY A 513 -9.65 -16.73 -22.48
CA GLY A 513 -10.19 -15.38 -22.69
C GLY A 513 -10.12 -14.46 -21.46
N GLY A 514 -9.44 -14.86 -20.37
CA GLY A 514 -9.35 -14.07 -19.13
C GLY A 514 -10.59 -14.10 -18.23
N ALA A 515 -11.66 -14.78 -18.65
CA ALA A 515 -12.87 -14.92 -17.84
C ALA A 515 -12.66 -15.94 -16.71
N SER A 516 -13.09 -15.59 -15.49
CA SER A 516 -13.12 -16.50 -14.35
C SER A 516 -14.28 -17.48 -14.46
N LYS A 517 -14.00 -18.77 -14.36
CA LYS A 517 -14.98 -19.86 -14.40
C LYS A 517 -14.85 -20.72 -13.15
N VAL A 518 -15.93 -21.43 -12.83
CA VAL A 518 -16.00 -22.35 -11.68
C VAL A 518 -16.46 -23.73 -12.16
N ALA A 519 -15.75 -24.78 -11.77
CA ALA A 519 -16.17 -26.16 -11.92
C ALA A 519 -16.29 -26.80 -10.54
N GLN A 520 -17.30 -27.65 -10.33
CA GLN A 520 -17.49 -28.34 -9.06
C GLN A 520 -17.76 -29.83 -9.27
N ALA A 521 -17.30 -30.65 -8.35
CA ALA A 521 -17.61 -32.07 -8.27
C ALA A 521 -17.92 -32.45 -6.82
N SER A 522 -18.81 -33.41 -6.61
CA SER A 522 -19.12 -33.90 -5.28
C SER A 522 -18.89 -35.41 -5.15
N LEU A 523 -18.61 -35.83 -3.93
CA LEU A 523 -18.28 -37.19 -3.54
C LEU A 523 -18.91 -37.48 -2.18
N HIS A 524 -19.45 -38.68 -2.00
CA HIS A 524 -19.97 -39.11 -0.69
C HIS A 524 -18.90 -39.87 0.08
N LEU A 525 -18.56 -39.40 1.27
CA LEU A 525 -17.59 -40.02 2.17
C LEU A 525 -18.17 -41.26 2.86
N PRO A 526 -17.33 -42.25 3.21
CA PRO A 526 -17.79 -43.47 3.86
C PRO A 526 -18.25 -43.21 5.30
N LEU A 527 -19.33 -43.88 5.71
CA LEU A 527 -19.91 -43.75 7.05
C LEU A 527 -18.94 -44.17 8.18
N THR A 528 -17.99 -45.06 7.88
CA THR A 528 -16.94 -45.49 8.82
C THR A 528 -15.99 -44.37 9.26
N LEU A 529 -16.00 -43.22 8.57
CA LEU A 529 -15.26 -42.02 8.97
C LEU A 529 -15.79 -41.42 10.28
N VAL A 530 -17.09 -41.56 10.56
CA VAL A 530 -17.78 -40.89 11.67
C VAL A 530 -18.46 -41.83 12.65
N ALA A 531 -18.58 -43.11 12.29
CA ALA A 531 -19.24 -44.13 13.12
C ALA A 531 -18.46 -45.44 13.14
N GLN A 532 -18.56 -46.16 14.24
CA GLN A 532 -17.95 -47.47 14.48
C GLN A 532 -19.03 -48.55 14.76
N PRO A 533 -18.76 -49.83 14.47
CA PRO A 533 -19.68 -50.91 14.80
C PRO A 533 -19.89 -51.07 16.31
N CYS A 534 -21.13 -51.27 16.74
CA CYS A 534 -21.46 -51.56 18.13
C CYS A 534 -22.61 -52.58 18.24
N MET A 535 -22.93 -53.02 19.47
CA MET A 535 -24.05 -53.93 19.72
C MET A 535 -25.38 -53.20 19.62
N ALA A 536 -26.27 -53.63 18.73
CA ALA A 536 -27.56 -52.99 18.52
C ALA A 536 -28.44 -53.02 19.80
N GLU A 537 -28.99 -51.85 20.15
CA GLU A 537 -29.93 -51.69 21.26
C GLU A 537 -31.31 -52.22 20.89
N LYS A 538 -31.99 -52.83 21.86
CA LYS A 538 -33.33 -53.39 21.66
C LYS A 538 -34.44 -52.35 21.79
N THR A 539 -34.23 -51.31 22.58
CA THR A 539 -35.22 -50.25 22.86
C THR A 539 -34.49 -48.93 23.03
N SER A 540 -34.95 -47.89 22.32
CA SER A 540 -34.49 -46.51 22.47
C SER A 540 -35.71 -45.57 22.50
N GLU A 541 -35.47 -44.29 22.81
CA GLU A 541 -36.52 -43.27 22.92
C GLU A 541 -37.21 -42.99 21.57
N HIS A 542 -36.45 -42.63 20.54
CA HIS A 542 -36.98 -42.25 19.24
C HIS A 542 -36.92 -43.41 18.24
N LYS A 543 -38.02 -43.64 17.50
CA LYS A 543 -38.16 -44.76 16.56
C LYS A 543 -38.76 -44.30 15.24
N LEU A 544 -38.06 -44.58 14.16
CA LEU A 544 -38.49 -44.37 12.79
C LEU A 544 -38.78 -45.71 12.12
N THR A 545 -39.88 -45.83 11.39
CA THR A 545 -40.14 -47.02 10.55
C THR A 545 -40.38 -46.61 9.10
N ILE A 546 -39.52 -47.08 8.19
CA ILE A 546 -39.62 -46.85 6.75
C ILE A 546 -40.09 -48.14 6.08
N GLU A 547 -41.11 -48.01 5.23
CA GLU A 547 -41.65 -49.10 4.43
C GLU A 547 -41.16 -49.04 2.98
N THR A 548 -40.88 -50.20 2.39
CA THR A 548 -40.46 -50.35 0.99
C THR A 548 -41.42 -51.24 0.21
N ASN A 549 -41.63 -50.92 -1.08
CA ASN A 549 -42.43 -51.77 -1.98
C ASN A 549 -41.73 -53.10 -2.37
N LYS A 550 -40.41 -53.22 -2.14
CA LYS A 550 -39.57 -54.39 -2.40
C LYS A 550 -39.25 -55.17 -1.10
N PRO A 551 -38.84 -56.45 -1.19
CA PRO A 551 -38.46 -57.23 -0.01
C PRO A 551 -37.26 -56.61 0.75
N ALA A 552 -37.15 -56.91 2.03
CA ALA A 552 -36.09 -56.39 2.86
C ALA A 552 -34.77 -57.11 2.54
N VAL A 553 -33.71 -56.32 2.36
CA VAL A 553 -32.37 -56.79 2.08
C VAL A 553 -31.68 -57.11 3.41
N PRO A 554 -30.94 -58.23 3.53
CA PRO A 554 -30.19 -58.55 4.73
C PRO A 554 -29.22 -57.42 5.12
N SER A 555 -29.13 -57.10 6.41
CA SER A 555 -28.26 -56.02 6.90
C SER A 555 -26.78 -56.21 6.57
N ASN A 556 -26.29 -57.44 6.46
CA ASN A 556 -24.90 -57.71 6.08
C ASN A 556 -24.57 -57.30 4.62
N GLU A 557 -25.56 -57.36 3.72
CA GLU A 557 -25.36 -56.93 2.32
C GLU A 557 -25.37 -55.41 2.17
N LEU A 558 -26.13 -54.72 3.03
CA LEU A 558 -26.21 -53.26 3.02
C LEU A 558 -25.09 -52.62 3.85
N PHE A 559 -24.77 -53.18 5.02
CA PHE A 559 -23.85 -52.61 6.00
C PHE A 559 -22.79 -53.63 6.41
N SER A 560 -22.10 -54.21 5.44
CA SER A 560 -20.94 -55.10 5.66
C SER A 560 -19.89 -54.50 6.59
N ASP A 561 -19.75 -53.17 6.57
CA ASP A 561 -18.76 -52.42 7.35
C ASP A 561 -19.10 -52.37 8.84
N PHE A 562 -20.35 -52.69 9.22
CA PHE A 562 -20.87 -52.55 10.59
C PHE A 562 -21.44 -53.86 11.16
N VAL A 563 -21.38 -54.95 10.41
CA VAL A 563 -21.94 -56.26 10.81
C VAL A 563 -20.84 -57.32 10.75
N SER A 564 -20.48 -57.89 11.91
CA SER A 564 -19.49 -58.97 11.98
C SER A 564 -20.10 -60.35 11.72
N ASP A 565 -21.40 -60.54 11.97
CA ASP A 565 -22.09 -61.83 11.86
C ASP A 565 -22.94 -61.93 10.58
N ILE A 566 -22.69 -62.97 9.78
CA ILE A 566 -23.31 -63.20 8.46
C ILE A 566 -24.85 -63.30 8.52
N ASN A 567 -25.41 -63.71 9.67
CA ASN A 567 -26.86 -63.90 9.87
C ASN A 567 -27.53 -62.79 10.69
N SER A 568 -26.80 -61.72 11.07
CA SER A 568 -27.40 -60.62 11.84
C SER A 568 -28.38 -59.84 10.97
N GLN A 569 -29.58 -59.59 11.52
CA GLN A 569 -30.65 -58.76 10.94
C GLN A 569 -30.71 -57.37 11.59
N THR A 570 -29.69 -57.04 12.38
CA THR A 570 -29.60 -55.84 13.19
C THR A 570 -28.22 -55.21 13.02
N VAL A 571 -28.18 -53.90 12.82
CA VAL A 571 -26.94 -53.12 12.72
C VAL A 571 -26.90 -52.15 13.89
N GLY A 572 -25.84 -52.19 14.69
CA GLY A 572 -25.55 -51.17 15.70
C GLY A 572 -24.41 -50.28 15.22
N MET A 573 -24.60 -48.97 15.31
CA MET A 573 -23.64 -47.96 14.92
C MET A 573 -23.46 -46.96 16.06
N GLN A 574 -22.21 -46.69 16.44
CA GLN A 574 -21.85 -45.71 17.46
C GLN A 574 -21.11 -44.55 16.78
N PHE A 575 -21.62 -43.32 16.88
CA PHE A 575 -20.85 -42.14 16.44
C PHE A 575 -19.64 -41.92 17.36
N LEU A 576 -18.49 -41.49 16.80
CA LEU A 576 -17.20 -41.43 17.52
C LEU A 576 -17.25 -40.71 18.88
N HIS A 577 -17.98 -39.60 18.96
CA HIS A 577 -18.19 -38.80 20.17
C HIS A 577 -19.69 -38.54 20.41
N GLY A 578 -20.55 -39.46 19.98
CA GLY A 578 -21.99 -39.20 19.86
C GLY A 578 -22.89 -40.33 20.36
N PRO A 579 -24.19 -40.28 20.02
CA PRO A 579 -25.18 -41.27 20.43
C PRO A 579 -25.09 -42.57 19.60
N GLN A 580 -25.69 -43.62 20.12
CA GLN A 580 -25.82 -44.91 19.43
C GLN A 580 -27.07 -44.94 18.54
N VAL A 581 -26.97 -45.59 17.37
CA VAL A 581 -28.11 -45.83 16.48
C VAL A 581 -28.21 -47.32 16.13
N SER A 582 -29.42 -47.85 16.14
CA SER A 582 -29.71 -49.23 15.80
C SER A 582 -30.68 -49.34 14.61
N ILE A 583 -30.34 -50.14 13.61
CA ILE A 583 -31.18 -50.45 12.46
C ILE A 583 -31.64 -51.90 12.56
N LEU A 584 -32.96 -52.11 12.55
CA LEU A 584 -33.64 -53.39 12.69
C LEU A 584 -34.42 -53.71 11.42
N VAL A 585 -34.15 -54.87 10.83
CA VAL A 585 -34.93 -55.39 9.70
C VAL A 585 -36.05 -56.32 10.21
N SER A 586 -37.31 -56.02 9.89
CA SER A 586 -38.46 -56.80 10.40
C SER A 586 -38.53 -58.21 9.81
N ARG A 587 -38.51 -59.24 10.67
CA ARG A 587 -38.65 -60.66 10.28
C ARG A 587 -40.05 -61.03 9.78
N SER A 588 -41.10 -60.41 10.32
CA SER A 588 -42.49 -60.81 10.06
C SER A 588 -43.03 -60.28 8.74
N SER A 589 -42.52 -59.14 8.26
CA SER A 589 -43.13 -58.41 7.16
C SER A 589 -42.19 -58.10 6.00
N ARG A 590 -40.88 -58.41 6.10
CA ARG A 590 -39.84 -58.28 5.06
C ARG A 590 -39.97 -57.03 4.17
N LYS A 591 -40.50 -55.91 4.68
CA LYS A 591 -40.72 -54.67 3.92
C LYS A 591 -40.47 -53.42 4.75
N TYR A 592 -40.09 -53.58 6.01
CA TYR A 592 -39.96 -52.49 6.98
C TYR A 592 -38.58 -52.48 7.59
N TYR A 593 -37.98 -51.29 7.60
CA TYR A 593 -36.74 -50.98 8.30
C TYR A 593 -37.07 -50.05 9.46
N ARG A 594 -36.67 -50.45 10.66
CA ARG A 594 -36.82 -49.62 11.86
C ARG A 594 -35.47 -49.08 12.28
N ILE A 595 -35.39 -47.77 12.45
CA ILE A 595 -34.17 -47.05 12.86
C ILE A 595 -34.49 -46.41 14.20
N GLN A 596 -33.63 -46.59 15.18
CA GLN A 596 -33.91 -46.17 16.54
C GLN A 596 -32.66 -45.65 17.26
N SER A 597 -32.80 -44.59 18.04
CA SER A 597 -31.75 -43.90 18.79
C SER A 597 -32.36 -43.13 19.96
N ASP A 598 -31.57 -42.81 20.97
CA ASP A 598 -31.94 -41.88 22.05
C ASP A 598 -31.79 -40.40 21.64
N SER A 599 -31.22 -40.14 20.46
CA SER A 599 -31.13 -38.79 19.89
C SER A 599 -31.87 -38.71 18.56
N PHE A 600 -32.85 -37.80 18.48
CA PHE A 600 -33.61 -37.58 17.24
C PHE A 600 -32.71 -37.16 16.07
N ALA A 601 -31.78 -36.22 16.28
CA ALA A 601 -30.86 -35.73 15.25
C ALA A 601 -29.97 -36.85 14.67
N ALA A 602 -29.58 -37.82 15.49
CA ALA A 602 -28.73 -38.94 15.10
C ALA A 602 -29.39 -39.93 14.13
N LEU A 603 -30.73 -39.90 14.03
CA LEU A 603 -31.46 -40.76 13.08
C LEU A 603 -31.22 -40.36 11.63
N TRP A 604 -30.85 -39.10 11.35
CA TRP A 604 -30.71 -38.56 9.99
C TRP A 604 -29.72 -39.33 9.12
N LEU A 605 -28.44 -39.35 9.50
CA LEU A 605 -27.37 -39.93 8.67
C LEU A 605 -27.59 -41.42 8.37
N PRO A 606 -27.92 -42.29 9.36
CA PRO A 606 -28.20 -43.70 9.09
C PRO A 606 -29.44 -43.89 8.21
N THR A 607 -30.45 -43.03 8.33
CA THR A 607 -31.65 -43.06 7.48
C THR A 607 -31.31 -42.70 6.03
N MET A 608 -30.57 -41.62 5.82
CA MET A 608 -30.10 -41.19 4.51
C MET A 608 -29.24 -42.28 3.86
N GLU A 609 -28.30 -42.84 4.62
CA GLU A 609 -27.41 -43.89 4.15
C GLU A 609 -28.15 -45.19 3.81
N LEU A 610 -29.14 -45.58 4.63
CA LEU A 610 -30.02 -46.73 4.34
C LEU A 610 -30.73 -46.55 3.00
N ILE A 611 -31.39 -45.39 2.80
CA ILE A 611 -32.09 -45.09 1.55
C ILE A 611 -31.11 -45.07 0.37
N ARG A 612 -29.92 -44.50 0.54
CA ARG A 612 -28.88 -44.43 -0.51
C ARG A 612 -28.39 -45.84 -0.90
N ARG A 613 -28.03 -46.68 0.07
CA ARG A 613 -27.55 -48.05 -0.16
C ARG A 613 -28.65 -48.94 -0.76
N LEU A 614 -29.90 -48.80 -0.31
CA LEU A 614 -31.04 -49.51 -0.90
C LEU A 614 -31.28 -49.14 -2.36
N HIS A 615 -31.26 -47.84 -2.69
CA HIS A 615 -31.33 -47.40 -4.09
C HIS A 615 -30.20 -47.99 -4.93
N GLN A 616 -28.96 -48.00 -4.44
CA GLN A 616 -27.82 -48.57 -5.16
C GLN A 616 -27.93 -50.08 -5.36
N TYR A 617 -28.40 -50.81 -4.34
CA TYR A 617 -28.62 -52.25 -4.41
C TYR A 617 -29.68 -52.60 -5.46
N TYR A 618 -30.83 -51.94 -5.41
CA TYR A 618 -31.94 -52.23 -6.34
C TYR A 618 -31.71 -51.70 -7.76
N LYS A 619 -30.90 -50.64 -7.94
CA LYS A 619 -30.47 -50.18 -9.27
C LYS A 619 -29.63 -51.22 -10.02
N ARG A 620 -28.93 -52.10 -9.28
CA ARG A 620 -28.19 -53.25 -9.86
C ARG A 620 -29.09 -54.42 -10.22
N SER A 621 -30.33 -54.47 -9.73
CA SER A 621 -31.29 -55.54 -10.00
C SER A 621 -32.11 -55.27 -11.28
N VAL A 622 -32.30 -56.30 -12.12
CA VAL A 622 -32.85 -56.19 -13.49
C VAL A 622 -34.38 -55.99 -13.53
N ASN A 623 -35.07 -56.04 -12.39
CA ASN A 623 -36.54 -55.94 -12.33
C ASN A 623 -37.02 -54.48 -12.38
N GLY A 624 -37.51 -54.05 -13.55
CA GLY A 624 -37.86 -52.67 -13.92
C GLY A 624 -39.00 -51.94 -13.18
N GLU A 625 -39.27 -52.24 -11.90
CA GLU A 625 -40.14 -51.41 -11.06
C GLU A 625 -39.30 -50.50 -10.16
N ALA A 626 -39.59 -49.20 -10.18
CA ALA A 626 -38.92 -48.23 -9.32
C ALA A 626 -39.15 -48.54 -7.82
N LEU A 627 -38.08 -48.47 -7.04
CA LEU A 627 -38.12 -48.60 -5.59
C LEU A 627 -38.86 -47.39 -4.99
N LYS A 628 -39.91 -47.65 -4.21
CA LYS A 628 -40.71 -46.64 -3.52
C LYS A 628 -40.58 -46.83 -2.02
N TYR A 629 -40.54 -45.70 -1.32
CA TYR A 629 -40.46 -45.62 0.13
C TYR A 629 -41.70 -44.91 0.65
N SER A 630 -42.27 -45.41 1.74
CA SER A 630 -43.40 -44.79 2.42
C SER A 630 -43.13 -44.66 3.92
N PHE A 631 -43.64 -43.58 4.50
CA PHE A 631 -43.61 -43.31 5.93
C PHE A 631 -45.05 -43.11 6.43
N SER A 632 -45.53 -44.03 7.26
CA SER A 632 -46.94 -44.07 7.68
C SER A 632 -47.20 -43.52 9.08
N SER A 633 -46.17 -43.34 9.90
CA SER A 633 -46.30 -42.75 11.24
C SER A 633 -46.52 -41.22 11.19
N ASN A 634 -46.87 -40.66 12.35
CA ASN A 634 -46.94 -39.21 12.52
C ASN A 634 -45.55 -38.58 12.39
N LEU A 635 -45.50 -37.33 11.91
CA LEU A 635 -44.25 -36.60 11.83
C LEU A 635 -43.81 -36.20 13.24
N PRO A 636 -42.55 -36.46 13.64
CA PRO A 636 -42.00 -36.11 14.95
C PRO A 636 -41.70 -34.61 15.05
N LEU A 637 -42.77 -33.79 15.05
CA LEU A 637 -42.67 -32.34 15.10
C LEU A 637 -42.25 -31.83 16.49
N GLN A 638 -42.65 -32.52 17.56
CA GLN A 638 -42.32 -32.11 18.91
C GLN A 638 -40.81 -32.19 19.16
N GLU A 639 -40.20 -33.32 18.80
CA GLU A 639 -38.76 -33.54 18.92
C GLU A 639 -37.96 -32.55 18.06
N TYR A 640 -38.51 -32.18 16.90
CA TYR A 640 -37.91 -31.15 16.05
C TYR A 640 -38.00 -29.76 16.68
N PHE A 641 -39.15 -29.41 17.27
CA PHE A 641 -39.35 -28.14 17.96
C PHE A 641 -38.48 -28.00 19.22
N ASP A 642 -38.20 -29.09 19.94
CA ASP A 642 -37.30 -29.09 21.09
C ASP A 642 -35.85 -28.76 20.68
N ILE A 643 -35.41 -29.21 19.48
CA ILE A 643 -34.10 -28.86 18.93
C ILE A 643 -34.06 -27.38 18.50
N ILE A 644 -35.15 -26.87 17.92
CA ILE A 644 -35.27 -25.45 17.55
C ILE A 644 -35.18 -24.56 18.80
N ASP A 645 -35.86 -24.92 19.89
CA ASP A 645 -35.75 -24.17 21.16
C ASP A 645 -34.33 -24.15 21.68
N LYS A 646 -33.67 -25.32 21.73
CA LYS A 646 -32.29 -25.43 22.19
C LYS A 646 -31.34 -24.59 21.34
N TYR A 647 -31.54 -24.55 20.03
CA TYR A 647 -30.75 -23.72 19.12
C TYR A 647 -30.92 -22.23 19.42
N PHE A 648 -32.18 -21.81 19.54
CA PHE A 648 -32.53 -20.42 19.82
C PHE A 648 -31.98 -19.94 21.18
N GLU A 649 -32.10 -20.76 22.23
CA GLU A 649 -31.57 -20.47 23.57
C GLU A 649 -30.03 -20.28 23.55
N VAL A 650 -29.31 -21.18 22.88
CA VAL A 650 -27.84 -21.09 22.75
C VAL A 650 -27.44 -19.85 21.97
N ARG A 651 -28.18 -19.52 20.91
CA ARG A 651 -27.95 -18.31 20.11
C ARG A 651 -28.20 -17.04 20.91
N GLN A 652 -29.33 -16.95 21.64
CA GLN A 652 -29.63 -15.82 22.52
C GLN A 652 -28.54 -15.60 23.56
N ARG A 653 -28.12 -16.67 24.25
CA ARG A 653 -27.02 -16.61 25.22
C ARG A 653 -25.72 -16.11 24.58
N GLY A 654 -25.39 -16.58 23.37
CA GLY A 654 -24.21 -16.13 22.64
C GLY A 654 -24.24 -14.64 22.26
N MET A 655 -25.42 -14.12 21.93
CA MET A 655 -25.62 -12.69 21.66
C MET A 655 -25.52 -11.83 22.93
N GLU A 656 -26.11 -12.27 24.04
CA GLU A 656 -26.00 -11.59 25.35
C GLU A 656 -24.56 -11.51 25.84
N LEU A 657 -23.81 -12.62 25.74
CA LEU A 657 -22.40 -12.66 26.11
C LEU A 657 -21.55 -11.74 25.22
N GLU A 658 -21.82 -11.68 23.92
CA GLU A 658 -21.14 -10.74 23.01
C GLU A 658 -21.41 -9.28 23.38
N GLU A 659 -22.65 -8.94 23.74
CA GLU A 659 -23.00 -7.60 24.22
C GLU A 659 -22.25 -7.25 25.51
N HIS A 660 -22.26 -8.14 26.50
CA HIS A 660 -21.53 -7.95 27.75
C HIS A 660 -20.02 -7.82 27.54
N LEU A 661 -19.45 -8.63 26.64
CA LEU A 661 -18.04 -8.54 26.25
C LEU A 661 -17.75 -7.18 25.60
N GLY A 662 -18.62 -6.69 24.73
CA GLY A 662 -18.52 -5.37 24.10
C GLY A 662 -18.56 -4.22 25.13
N GLN A 663 -19.48 -4.29 26.09
CA GLN A 663 -19.59 -3.31 27.18
C GLN A 663 -18.34 -3.32 28.07
N ARG A 664 -17.83 -4.50 28.47
CA ARG A 664 -16.60 -4.62 29.27
C ARG A 664 -15.36 -4.20 28.52
N ALA A 665 -15.25 -4.51 27.23
CA ALA A 665 -14.15 -4.03 26.39
C ALA A 665 -14.16 -2.50 26.23
N ALA A 666 -15.33 -1.87 26.17
CA ALA A 666 -15.44 -0.42 26.18
C ALA A 666 -14.95 0.18 27.52
N GLN A 667 -15.37 -0.39 28.65
CA GLN A 667 -14.92 0.02 29.98
C GLN A 667 -13.40 -0.12 30.14
N PHE A 668 -12.83 -1.27 29.75
CA PHE A 668 -11.40 -1.52 29.77
C PHE A 668 -10.62 -0.46 28.97
N ARG A 669 -11.07 -0.14 27.75
CA ARG A 669 -10.45 0.91 26.91
C ARG A 669 -10.50 2.29 27.57
N VAL A 670 -11.59 2.64 28.26
CA VAL A 670 -11.70 3.92 28.97
C VAL A 670 -10.70 3.98 30.13
N VAL A 671 -10.63 2.93 30.94
CA VAL A 671 -9.66 2.83 32.05
C VAL A 671 -8.23 2.93 31.53
N GLN A 672 -7.89 2.22 30.45
CA GLN A 672 -6.58 2.31 29.81
C GLN A 672 -6.25 3.74 29.35
N LYS A 673 -7.19 4.45 28.70
CA LYS A 673 -6.98 5.85 28.29
C LYS A 673 -6.69 6.76 29.49
N CYS A 674 -7.41 6.58 30.60
CA CYS A 674 -7.18 7.34 31.83
C CYS A 674 -5.78 7.06 32.42
N VAL A 675 -5.36 5.80 32.47
CA VAL A 675 -4.01 5.41 32.91
C VAL A 675 -2.94 6.02 32.00
N LEU A 676 -3.09 5.92 30.68
CA LEU A 676 -2.14 6.50 29.71
C LEU A 676 -2.02 8.03 29.83
N THR A 677 -3.13 8.72 30.09
CA THR A 677 -3.13 10.17 30.27
C THR A 677 -2.34 10.57 31.52
N LYS A 678 -2.49 9.81 32.62
CA LYS A 678 -1.71 10.01 33.84
C LYS A 678 -0.23 9.67 33.66
N LEU A 679 0.09 8.61 32.91
CA LEU A 679 1.48 8.23 32.63
C LEU A 679 2.21 9.22 31.71
N LYS A 680 1.48 9.95 30.85
CA LYS A 680 2.04 11.00 29.98
C LYS A 680 2.37 12.28 30.74
N ASP A 681 1.81 12.48 31.94
CA ASP A 681 2.06 13.68 32.73
C ASP A 681 3.51 13.70 33.25
N LYS A 682 4.16 14.86 33.14
CA LYS A 682 5.57 15.03 33.56
C LYS A 682 5.70 14.97 35.08
N THR A 683 4.61 15.26 35.81
CA THR A 683 4.56 15.11 37.26
C THR A 683 3.94 13.76 37.62
N PRO A 684 4.60 12.92 38.44
CA PRO A 684 4.07 11.62 38.81
C PRO A 684 2.83 11.79 39.69
N THR A 685 1.64 11.60 39.11
CA THR A 685 0.38 11.55 39.84
C THR A 685 0.05 10.11 40.21
N PRO A 686 -0.42 9.85 41.45
CA PRO A 686 -0.80 8.49 41.83
C PRO A 686 -1.94 7.98 40.95
N LEU A 687 -1.87 6.69 40.62
CA LEU A 687 -2.85 6.03 39.75
C LEU A 687 -4.21 5.87 40.42
N ASN A 688 -4.39 6.19 41.71
CA ASN A 688 -5.67 6.19 42.43
C ASN A 688 -6.51 4.94 42.16
N ASN A 689 -5.92 3.75 42.31
CA ASN A 689 -6.56 2.44 42.12
C ASN A 689 -6.98 2.13 40.67
N PHE A 690 -6.60 2.94 39.67
CA PHE A 690 -6.86 2.62 38.26
C PHE A 690 -6.11 1.36 37.79
N ASP A 691 -4.98 1.04 38.42
CA ASP A 691 -4.25 -0.22 38.27
C ASP A 691 -5.08 -1.42 38.73
N SER A 692 -5.65 -1.35 39.93
CA SER A 692 -6.56 -2.40 40.43
C SER A 692 -7.81 -2.55 39.56
N LEU A 693 -8.41 -1.43 39.14
CA LEU A 693 -9.57 -1.45 38.25
C LEU A 693 -9.23 -2.05 36.88
N LEU A 694 -8.04 -1.78 36.35
CA LEU A 694 -7.57 -2.35 35.09
C LEU A 694 -7.42 -3.88 35.20
N GLU A 695 -6.84 -4.38 36.29
CA GLU A 695 -6.71 -5.83 36.53
C GLU A 695 -8.08 -6.52 36.67
N VAL A 696 -9.02 -5.91 37.40
CA VAL A 696 -10.38 -6.45 37.57
C VAL A 696 -11.10 -6.51 36.24
N THR A 697 -11.10 -5.41 35.48
CA THR A 697 -11.77 -5.35 34.17
C THR A 697 -11.13 -6.30 33.16
N GLN A 698 -9.81 -6.49 33.19
CA GLN A 698 -9.11 -7.49 32.38
C GLN A 698 -9.56 -8.91 32.73
N ARG A 699 -9.60 -9.26 34.03
CA ARG A 699 -10.01 -10.59 34.50
C ARG A 699 -11.45 -10.92 34.09
N GLU A 700 -12.37 -9.95 34.26
CA GLU A 700 -13.75 -10.09 33.82
C GLU A 700 -13.86 -10.27 32.30
N LEU A 701 -13.09 -9.51 31.52
CA LEU A 701 -13.06 -9.62 30.06
C LEU A 701 -12.56 -10.99 29.59
N LEU A 702 -11.52 -11.53 30.23
CA LEU A 702 -11.03 -12.89 29.95
C LEU A 702 -12.07 -13.96 30.32
N SER A 703 -12.76 -13.80 31.46
CA SER A 703 -13.85 -14.69 31.85
C SER A 703 -14.99 -14.70 30.83
N LEU A 704 -15.41 -13.53 30.35
CA LEU A 704 -16.46 -13.41 29.33
C LEU A 704 -15.99 -13.99 27.99
N ALA A 705 -14.73 -13.79 27.61
CA ALA A 705 -14.17 -14.38 26.39
C ALA A 705 -14.18 -15.92 26.43
N ASN A 706 -13.83 -16.52 27.58
CA ASN A 706 -13.92 -17.97 27.77
C ASN A 706 -15.36 -18.47 27.67
N GLN A 707 -16.31 -17.78 28.31
CA GLN A 707 -17.74 -18.11 28.21
C GLN A 707 -18.26 -17.97 26.77
N GLN A 708 -17.80 -16.98 26.01
CA GLN A 708 -18.13 -16.81 24.60
C GLN A 708 -17.58 -17.97 23.77
N MET A 709 -16.35 -18.43 24.04
CA MET A 709 -15.77 -19.58 23.35
C MET A 709 -16.57 -20.86 23.62
N GLU A 710 -17.01 -21.08 24.86
CA GLU A 710 -17.90 -22.20 25.21
C GLU A 710 -19.27 -22.09 24.50
N ALA A 711 -19.84 -20.88 24.43
CA ALA A 711 -21.09 -20.63 23.71
C ALA A 711 -20.96 -20.91 22.20
N CYS A 712 -19.83 -20.51 21.58
CA CYS A 712 -19.54 -20.83 20.17
C CYS A 712 -19.46 -22.34 19.94
N LYS A 713 -18.76 -23.08 20.80
CA LYS A 713 -18.69 -24.55 20.72
C LYS A 713 -20.08 -25.19 20.90
N ALA A 714 -20.88 -24.71 21.85
CA ALA A 714 -22.25 -25.16 22.03
C ALA A 714 -23.12 -24.88 20.79
N HIS A 715 -22.95 -23.71 20.17
CA HIS A 715 -23.64 -23.33 18.94
C HIS A 715 -23.27 -24.25 17.76
N GLU A 716 -21.98 -24.56 17.58
CA GLU A 716 -21.51 -25.52 16.55
C GLU A 716 -22.11 -26.91 16.72
N ASN A 717 -22.28 -27.37 17.97
CA ASN A 717 -22.94 -28.64 18.25
C ASN A 717 -24.44 -28.60 17.90
N VAL A 718 -25.14 -27.53 18.31
CA VAL A 718 -26.59 -27.44 18.12
C VAL A 718 -26.97 -27.15 16.66
N ILE A 719 -26.20 -26.35 15.93
CA ILE A 719 -26.48 -26.08 14.51
C ILE A 719 -26.38 -27.35 13.66
N SER A 720 -25.45 -28.24 13.98
CA SER A 720 -25.34 -29.52 13.28
C SER A 720 -26.48 -30.49 13.63
N MET A 721 -26.93 -30.51 14.89
CA MET A 721 -28.14 -31.23 15.30
C MET A 721 -29.38 -30.70 14.57
N LEU A 722 -29.53 -29.37 14.51
CA LEU A 722 -30.61 -28.70 13.79
C LEU A 722 -30.60 -29.06 12.31
N SER A 723 -29.43 -28.97 11.65
CA SER A 723 -29.28 -29.36 10.24
C SER A 723 -29.72 -30.81 10.00
N SER A 724 -29.28 -31.73 10.85
CA SER A 724 -29.66 -33.14 10.78
C SER A 724 -31.16 -33.34 10.96
N ALA A 725 -31.75 -32.68 11.96
CA ALA A 725 -33.17 -32.76 12.27
C ALA A 725 -34.05 -32.15 11.16
N SER A 726 -33.66 -30.99 10.61
CA SER A 726 -34.31 -30.32 9.47
C SER A 726 -34.30 -31.20 8.22
N GLN A 727 -33.16 -31.81 7.89
CA GLN A 727 -33.09 -32.73 6.75
C GLN A 727 -33.90 -34.01 6.97
N LEU A 728 -33.89 -34.54 8.19
CA LEU A 728 -34.70 -35.71 8.55
C LEU A 728 -36.19 -35.41 8.42
N ILE A 729 -36.68 -34.33 9.03
CA ILE A 729 -38.12 -34.02 9.01
C ILE A 729 -38.62 -33.77 7.58
N LEU A 730 -37.83 -33.09 6.75
CA LEU A 730 -38.14 -32.90 5.33
C LEU A 730 -38.14 -34.21 4.54
N LEU A 731 -37.20 -35.11 4.82
CA LEU A 731 -37.21 -36.44 4.20
C LEU A 731 -38.46 -37.22 4.60
N LEU A 732 -38.86 -37.22 5.87
CA LEU A 732 -40.07 -37.89 6.32
C LEU A 732 -41.34 -37.31 5.68
N LEU A 733 -41.40 -35.98 5.55
CA LEU A 733 -42.48 -35.29 4.85
C LEU A 733 -42.54 -35.71 3.37
N LYS A 734 -41.39 -35.75 2.69
CA LYS A 734 -41.28 -36.25 1.31
C LYS A 734 -41.80 -37.68 1.17
N LEU A 735 -41.42 -38.57 2.09
CA LEU A 735 -41.84 -39.97 2.08
C LEU A 735 -43.33 -40.15 2.40
N LYS A 736 -43.92 -39.25 3.19
CA LYS A 736 -45.34 -39.29 3.57
C LYS A 736 -46.24 -38.74 2.48
N VAL A 737 -45.91 -37.59 1.89
CA VAL A 737 -46.69 -36.90 0.85
C VAL A 737 -46.37 -37.44 -0.56
N GLN A 738 -45.28 -38.19 -0.73
CA GLN A 738 -44.75 -38.60 -2.05
C GLN A 738 -44.40 -37.39 -2.93
N MET A 739 -43.73 -36.41 -2.31
CA MET A 739 -43.42 -35.12 -2.93
C MET A 739 -42.45 -35.25 -4.12
N ASN A 740 -42.68 -34.43 -5.15
CA ASN A 740 -41.83 -34.37 -6.35
C ASN A 740 -40.43 -33.84 -6.02
N SER A 741 -39.47 -34.16 -6.90
CA SER A 741 -38.06 -33.77 -6.68
C SER A 741 -37.82 -32.25 -6.78
N ALA A 742 -38.61 -31.52 -7.55
CA ALA A 742 -38.51 -30.07 -7.68
C ALA A 742 -39.01 -29.37 -6.40
N ASP A 743 -40.23 -29.69 -5.96
CA ASP A 743 -40.84 -29.21 -4.71
C ASP A 743 -39.94 -29.49 -3.51
N PHE A 744 -39.38 -30.70 -3.43
CA PHE A 744 -38.46 -31.07 -2.37
C PHE A 744 -37.19 -30.20 -2.35
N LYS A 745 -36.65 -29.82 -3.53
CA LYS A 745 -35.48 -28.91 -3.59
C LYS A 745 -35.81 -27.53 -3.06
N ILE A 746 -37.01 -27.02 -3.32
CA ILE A 746 -37.47 -25.72 -2.81
C ILE A 746 -37.52 -25.76 -1.27
N PHE A 747 -38.10 -26.80 -0.69
CA PHE A 747 -38.12 -26.97 0.76
C PHE A 747 -36.71 -27.19 1.36
N GLN A 748 -35.86 -27.96 0.69
CA GLN A 748 -34.47 -28.10 1.11
C GLN A 748 -33.72 -26.76 1.11
N ALA A 749 -34.01 -25.86 0.17
CA ALA A 749 -33.45 -24.52 0.14
C ALA A 749 -34.03 -23.63 1.24
N ALA A 750 -35.34 -23.69 1.48
CA ALA A 750 -36.01 -22.90 2.53
C ALA A 750 -35.55 -23.27 3.95
N PHE A 751 -35.40 -24.56 4.23
CA PHE A 751 -34.92 -25.09 5.52
C PHE A 751 -33.39 -25.27 5.57
N ALA A 752 -32.65 -24.76 4.58
CA ALA A 752 -31.22 -24.91 4.53
C ALA A 752 -30.56 -24.29 5.79
N VAL A 753 -29.79 -25.11 6.50
CA VAL A 753 -28.98 -24.67 7.64
C VAL A 753 -27.56 -24.48 7.14
N ASP A 754 -27.04 -23.26 7.24
CA ASP A 754 -25.63 -22.98 6.96
C ASP A 754 -24.78 -23.36 8.18
N LEU A 755 -23.99 -24.42 8.05
CA LEU A 755 -23.16 -24.94 9.15
C LEU A 755 -21.98 -24.01 9.50
N ASN A 756 -21.69 -23.02 8.66
CA ASN A 756 -20.64 -22.03 8.89
C ASN A 756 -21.19 -20.68 9.36
N SER A 757 -22.51 -20.54 9.56
CA SER A 757 -23.10 -19.28 9.96
C SER A 757 -22.61 -18.84 11.34
N SER A 758 -22.36 -17.54 11.49
CA SER A 758 -22.08 -16.95 12.80
C SER A 758 -23.34 -16.89 13.68
N ILE A 759 -23.18 -16.77 15.00
CA ILE A 759 -24.28 -16.59 15.98
C ILE A 759 -25.21 -15.41 15.60
N LYS A 760 -24.69 -14.41 14.87
CA LYS A 760 -25.45 -13.24 14.41
C LYS A 760 -26.37 -13.56 13.25
N GLU A 761 -25.96 -14.48 12.38
CA GLU A 761 -26.75 -14.91 11.25
C GLU A 761 -27.81 -15.89 11.70
N GLY A 762 -29.05 -15.48 11.54
CA GLY A 762 -30.16 -16.22 12.06
C GLY A 762 -30.82 -17.14 11.05
N TRP A 763 -30.91 -18.42 11.41
CA TRP A 763 -31.62 -19.42 10.60
C TRP A 763 -33.13 -19.27 10.76
N GLU A 764 -33.59 -18.94 11.96
CA GLU A 764 -35.01 -18.78 12.31
C GLU A 764 -35.68 -17.68 11.48
N GLU A 765 -34.99 -16.55 11.30
CA GLU A 765 -35.41 -15.38 10.54
C GLU A 765 -35.46 -15.70 9.04
N LYS A 766 -34.42 -16.37 8.52
CA LYS A 766 -34.35 -16.83 7.13
C LYS A 766 -35.50 -17.80 6.84
N LEU A 767 -35.76 -18.74 7.75
CA LEU A 767 -36.84 -19.71 7.62
C LEU A 767 -38.22 -19.05 7.74
N GLU A 768 -38.43 -18.17 8.72
CA GLU A 768 -39.70 -17.44 8.88
C GLU A 768 -40.05 -16.65 7.61
N ALA A 769 -39.09 -15.92 7.05
CA ALA A 769 -39.30 -15.17 5.81
C ALA A 769 -39.61 -16.09 4.63
N ALA A 770 -38.88 -17.21 4.49
CA ALA A 770 -39.11 -18.19 3.44
C ALA A 770 -40.50 -18.83 3.56
N LEU A 771 -40.93 -19.21 4.77
CA LEU A 771 -42.24 -19.80 5.01
C LEU A 771 -43.37 -18.80 4.78
N CYS A 772 -43.23 -17.54 5.23
CA CYS A 772 -44.21 -16.50 4.93
C CYS A 772 -44.38 -16.32 3.42
N HIS A 773 -43.28 -16.29 2.67
CA HIS A 773 -43.32 -16.18 1.21
C HIS A 773 -43.99 -17.39 0.56
N LEU A 774 -43.61 -18.61 0.96
CA LEU A 774 -44.20 -19.85 0.43
C LEU A 774 -45.71 -19.93 0.73
N LEU A 775 -46.15 -19.52 1.92
CA LEU A 775 -47.56 -19.47 2.29
C LEU A 775 -48.33 -18.35 1.57
N GLN A 776 -47.66 -17.30 1.10
CA GLN A 776 -48.26 -16.21 0.35
C GLN A 776 -48.41 -16.53 -1.15
N THR A 777 -47.44 -17.23 -1.75
CA THR A 777 -47.42 -17.50 -3.21
C THR A 777 -47.83 -18.92 -3.55
N GLY A 778 -47.09 -19.93 -3.05
CA GLY A 778 -47.20 -21.32 -3.52
C GLY A 778 -48.13 -22.22 -2.71
N LEU A 779 -48.47 -21.86 -1.46
CA LEU A 779 -49.35 -22.63 -0.57
C LEU A 779 -50.48 -21.75 0.00
N ARG A 780 -50.92 -20.76 -0.78
CA ARG A 780 -51.92 -19.78 -0.35
C ARG A 780 -53.28 -20.46 -0.11
N ASN A 781 -53.81 -20.25 1.09
CA ASN A 781 -55.21 -20.51 1.36
C ASN A 781 -56.02 -19.28 0.90
N LEU A 782 -57.06 -19.47 0.09
CA LEU A 782 -57.89 -18.37 -0.41
C LEU A 782 -58.81 -17.79 0.68
N ASP A 783 -59.04 -18.54 1.75
CA ASP A 783 -59.96 -18.18 2.83
C ASP A 783 -59.29 -17.45 4.01
N GLU A 784 -57.95 -17.37 4.03
CA GLU A 784 -57.17 -16.72 5.09
C GLU A 784 -56.26 -15.63 4.54
N GLU A 785 -56.10 -14.52 5.26
CA GLU A 785 -55.08 -13.53 4.92
C GLU A 785 -53.67 -14.13 5.07
N PRO A 786 -52.80 -14.01 4.06
CA PRO A 786 -51.47 -14.58 4.12
C PRO A 786 -50.62 -13.83 5.18
N PRO A 787 -49.72 -14.54 5.88
CA PRO A 787 -48.81 -13.89 6.81
C PRO A 787 -47.92 -12.88 6.06
N PRO A 788 -47.70 -11.67 6.62
CA PRO A 788 -46.87 -10.67 5.96
C PRO A 788 -45.42 -11.16 5.88
N VAL A 789 -44.83 -11.05 4.69
CA VAL A 789 -43.40 -11.31 4.47
C VAL A 789 -42.59 -10.18 5.11
N PRO A 790 -41.64 -10.49 6.01
CA PRO A 790 -40.78 -9.47 6.61
C PRO A 790 -39.95 -8.76 5.54
N THR A 791 -39.89 -7.42 5.59
CA THR A 791 -39.03 -6.60 4.73
C THR A 791 -37.57 -6.59 5.19
N GLU A 792 -37.32 -6.80 6.48
CA GLU A 792 -35.98 -6.87 7.08
C GLU A 792 -35.88 -8.09 8.00
N LEU A 793 -34.71 -8.75 7.99
CA LEU A 793 -34.39 -9.89 8.85
C LEU A 793 -33.84 -9.38 10.19
N VAL A 794 -34.71 -9.22 11.17
CA VAL A 794 -34.37 -8.76 12.54
C VAL A 794 -34.35 -9.96 13.49
N PRO A 795 -33.40 -10.01 14.47
CA PRO A 795 -33.37 -11.08 15.45
C PRO A 795 -34.70 -11.33 16.15
N LEU A 796 -35.15 -12.60 16.13
CA LEU A 796 -36.42 -12.98 16.76
C LEU A 796 -36.34 -12.92 18.29
N LYS A 797 -37.46 -12.56 18.93
CA LYS A 797 -37.61 -12.56 20.40
C LYS A 797 -38.05 -13.92 20.94
N ASP A 798 -38.85 -14.66 20.17
CA ASP A 798 -39.29 -16.01 20.44
C ASP A 798 -39.44 -16.80 19.13
N VAL A 799 -39.54 -18.13 19.25
CA VAL A 799 -39.74 -19.05 18.12
C VAL A 799 -41.17 -19.61 18.03
N ALA A 800 -42.10 -19.09 18.83
CA ALA A 800 -43.47 -19.63 18.90
C ALA A 800 -44.21 -19.44 17.56
N ARG A 801 -44.05 -18.26 16.96
CA ARG A 801 -44.59 -17.94 15.62
C ARG A 801 -43.98 -18.86 14.56
N LEU A 802 -42.67 -19.05 14.57
CA LEU A 802 -41.96 -19.90 13.62
C LEU A 802 -42.46 -21.35 13.67
N LYS A 803 -42.59 -21.92 14.87
CA LYS A 803 -43.12 -23.29 15.05
C LYS A 803 -44.54 -23.43 14.50
N THR A 804 -45.37 -22.42 14.70
CA THR A 804 -46.74 -22.38 14.16
C THR A 804 -46.71 -22.37 12.63
N LEU A 805 -45.85 -21.55 12.02
CA LEU A 805 -45.71 -21.49 10.56
C LEU A 805 -45.22 -22.82 9.97
N ILE A 806 -44.28 -23.51 10.63
CA ILE A 806 -43.81 -24.85 10.23
C ILE A 806 -44.97 -25.84 10.27
N ALA A 807 -45.73 -25.86 11.38
CA ALA A 807 -46.88 -26.76 11.54
C ALA A 807 -47.94 -26.53 10.46
N VAL A 808 -48.36 -25.28 10.24
CA VAL A 808 -49.34 -24.92 9.19
C VAL A 808 -48.84 -25.31 7.80
N THR A 809 -47.57 -25.08 7.50
CA THR A 809 -46.99 -25.44 6.20
C THR A 809 -47.04 -26.95 5.99
N PHE A 810 -46.73 -27.75 7.02
CA PHE A 810 -46.74 -29.21 6.91
C PHE A 810 -48.16 -29.77 6.87
N GLU A 811 -49.10 -29.20 7.62
CA GLU A 811 -50.53 -29.56 7.55
C GLU A 811 -51.09 -29.33 6.15
N ARG A 812 -50.86 -28.14 5.55
CA ARG A 812 -51.32 -27.84 4.17
C ARG A 812 -50.78 -28.83 3.13
N LEU A 813 -49.53 -29.27 3.29
CA LEU A 813 -48.93 -30.29 2.40
C LEU A 813 -49.52 -31.68 2.63
N LEU A 814 -49.82 -32.05 3.88
CA LEU A 814 -50.50 -33.30 4.21
C LEU A 814 -51.93 -33.35 3.68
N ASP A 815 -52.60 -32.19 3.62
CA ASP A 815 -53.94 -32.01 3.03
C ASP A 815 -53.94 -31.99 1.49
N GLY A 816 -52.76 -32.05 0.85
CA GLY A 816 -52.61 -32.24 -0.59
C GLY A 816 -52.34 -30.97 -1.40
N ALA A 817 -51.98 -29.85 -0.77
CA ALA A 817 -51.56 -28.65 -1.48
C ALA A 817 -50.26 -28.90 -2.30
N GLN A 818 -50.23 -28.39 -3.53
CA GLN A 818 -49.05 -28.44 -4.41
C GLN A 818 -48.43 -27.05 -4.57
N LEU A 819 -47.10 -26.98 -4.66
CA LEU A 819 -46.37 -25.74 -4.87
C LEU A 819 -46.54 -25.24 -6.31
N SER A 820 -46.96 -23.99 -6.48
CA SER A 820 -46.81 -23.22 -7.73
C SER A 820 -45.89 -22.03 -7.47
N LEU A 821 -44.70 -22.02 -8.09
CA LEU A 821 -43.82 -20.86 -8.15
C LEU A 821 -43.89 -20.30 -9.57
N ASP A 822 -44.90 -19.47 -9.82
CA ASP A 822 -44.93 -18.58 -10.99
C ASP A 822 -44.27 -17.25 -10.63
#